data_AF-A0AAN0JJ67-F1
#
_entry.id   AF-A0AAN0JJ67-F1
#
_cell.length_a   1.000
_cell.length_b   1.000
_cell.length_c   1.000
_cell.angle_alpha   90.00
_cell.angle_beta   90.00
_cell.angle_gamma   90.00
#
_symmetry.space_group_name_H-M   'P 1'
#
loop_
_entity.id
_entity.type
_entity.pdbx_description
1 polymer ?
#
loop_
_entity_poly.entity_id
_entity_poly.type
_entity_poly.pdbx_seq_one_letter_code
_entity_poly.pdbx_strand_id
1 'polypeptide(L)'
;MSLQLTARHQLSARHSHSSAVVGNSLYIWAGKEDTSNDARSLKHFSILSGEWSIKETTGDPPLADSGYSCSIVADRIYYFGGLSTKDYSYHNSLSELDTSNLCWKSLESTDPDRAVMSRAYGGMLSFENEGIHHLLMIGGRGLNPVVPVENANYANIGKNKWRTNEHSMYNLSTRNWSIPDVIGQFMPPASFFVLKKIDNSRAVVFGGATEENDDIVCSNVLYVINTTVNAVVWQRMEKPETIDCWPDGRWGHAATIITNCDNPLLVITGGRDNKNCINDELWIFNFKHTSWKKMAVPLTVSQRWCHSLSSFTLTPGVVVLLTIGGLVNIIKELQSFPKITMSTELLVIDRQWRVGDTLDTIGMISGRYKCKYELPQLQRYIERINANMQTSIQACREQAERNITIEDELKKLQKELENVREAHVKQLEEQEEHLEKVWEEKERITEKAKNKFQEMSSVIKEKDIALKESQTENEQIVQNMQSQISHLQSSLSENKKELYDIKRELFDVKRNLSEKDMMLQQCQQDSDRSKEEKDFIQKERERNVKDAQQQLKETDALQQQLRDSQSAVVVLKKSNDEQQKALKNIERHKEQLQQLLLQSQDEKAQKSREFQLEKAALQQRLRESQEEIRRCQNECSVLCGAWQIDEKEVKLTDKELGRGAYGVVMVGVFHGLKVAVKYLHPAIASYYNQERFIREMKMASLLRHPNLVQFIGATFGDRPLILTECMTTSLYHENKKGQLARPSILSIAIQVALGLNYLHLQKPNALIHRDVSSPNILLDNMGAAKYRAKVSDYGSFARAVDSQTKQPGNTAYSAPEAFNPNEHTPAMDVYSFSVLLMEMIINKAPDMTVNERRDQASKIAGWTVMKNLVQRGINE
;
A
#
# COMPACT_ATOMS: atom_id res chain seq x y z
N MET A 1 -35.60 5.95 -3.24
CA MET A 1 -34.68 6.21 -4.37
C MET A 1 -33.20 6.08 -4.01
N SER A 2 -32.75 6.23 -2.74
CA SER A 2 -31.32 6.11 -2.37
C SER A 2 -30.74 4.68 -2.38
N LEU A 3 -31.56 3.65 -2.14
CA LEU A 3 -31.11 2.23 -2.08
C LEU A 3 -30.71 1.61 -3.43
N GLN A 4 -31.15 2.19 -4.56
CA GLN A 4 -30.80 1.69 -5.90
C GLN A 4 -29.41 2.15 -6.37
N LEU A 5 -28.87 3.25 -5.83
CA LEU A 5 -27.53 3.75 -6.16
C LEU A 5 -26.42 3.00 -5.40
N THR A 6 -26.70 2.46 -4.21
CA THR A 6 -25.77 1.68 -3.40
C THR A 6 -25.48 0.27 -3.93
N ALA A 7 -26.20 -0.20 -4.95
CA ALA A 7 -26.08 -1.57 -5.47
C ALA A 7 -24.86 -1.79 -6.39
N ARG A 8 -24.25 -0.73 -6.96
CA ARG A 8 -23.20 -0.88 -7.99
C ARG A 8 -21.84 -1.37 -7.50
N HIS A 9 -21.57 -1.32 -6.19
CA HIS A 9 -20.26 -1.70 -5.64
C HIS A 9 -20.35 -2.77 -4.53
N GLN A 10 -21.49 -3.46 -4.40
CA GLN A 10 -21.66 -4.49 -3.37
C GLN A 10 -20.97 -5.80 -3.72
N LEU A 11 -20.54 -6.53 -2.69
CA LEU A 11 -19.95 -7.85 -2.85
C LEU A 11 -20.98 -8.85 -3.39
N SER A 12 -20.66 -9.52 -4.50
CA SER A 12 -21.45 -10.63 -5.04
C SER A 12 -21.35 -11.86 -4.13
N ALA A 13 -22.45 -12.62 -4.05
CA ALA A 13 -22.56 -13.85 -3.27
C ALA A 13 -21.43 -14.82 -3.66
N ARG A 14 -20.62 -15.24 -2.67
CA ARG A 14 -19.42 -16.05 -2.92
C ARG A 14 -19.03 -16.93 -1.75
N HIS A 15 -18.25 -17.98 -2.03
CA HIS A 15 -17.60 -18.82 -1.02
C HIS A 15 -16.21 -19.27 -1.48
N SER A 16 -15.40 -19.81 -0.57
CA SER A 16 -14.05 -20.34 -0.87
C SER A 16 -13.10 -19.31 -1.50
N HIS A 17 -13.31 -18.02 -1.20
CA HIS A 17 -12.42 -16.93 -1.52
C HIS A 17 -11.27 -16.83 -0.51
N SER A 18 -10.23 -16.09 -0.87
CA SER A 18 -9.17 -15.69 0.06
C SER A 18 -9.40 -14.27 0.53
N SER A 19 -9.09 -13.99 1.79
CA SER A 19 -9.22 -12.66 2.37
C SER A 19 -7.99 -12.27 3.18
N ALA A 20 -7.49 -11.07 2.97
CA ALA A 20 -6.28 -10.53 3.60
C ALA A 20 -6.53 -9.11 4.12
N VAL A 21 -6.08 -8.82 5.34
CA VAL A 21 -6.20 -7.50 5.98
C VAL A 21 -4.84 -6.79 5.90
N VAL A 22 -4.79 -5.65 5.21
CA VAL A 22 -3.62 -4.78 5.15
C VAL A 22 -4.03 -3.40 5.67
N GLY A 23 -3.50 -3.01 6.83
CA GLY A 23 -3.92 -1.79 7.52
C GLY A 23 -5.42 -1.77 7.82
N ASN A 24 -6.12 -0.75 7.34
CA ASN A 24 -7.58 -0.58 7.49
C ASN A 24 -8.38 -1.14 6.32
N SER A 25 -7.73 -1.89 5.43
CA SER A 25 -8.31 -2.41 4.20
C SER A 25 -8.38 -3.93 4.24
N LEU A 26 -9.51 -4.47 3.83
CA LEU A 26 -9.67 -5.88 3.54
C LEU A 26 -9.68 -6.09 2.03
N TYR A 27 -8.85 -7.00 1.55
CA TYR A 27 -8.83 -7.46 0.17
C TYR A 27 -9.40 -8.86 0.08
N ILE A 28 -10.30 -9.08 -0.88
CA ILE A 28 -10.84 -10.38 -1.23
C ILE A 28 -10.49 -10.68 -2.68
N TRP A 29 -9.93 -11.87 -2.87
CA TRP A 29 -9.60 -12.41 -4.17
C TRP A 29 -10.22 -13.79 -4.34
N ALA A 30 -10.61 -14.09 -5.58
CA ALA A 30 -11.22 -15.34 -5.97
C ALA A 30 -12.56 -15.62 -5.23
N GLY A 31 -13.09 -16.83 -5.41
CA GLY A 31 -14.32 -17.32 -4.82
C GLY A 31 -15.29 -17.83 -5.87
N LYS A 32 -16.03 -18.88 -5.52
CA LYS A 32 -17.10 -19.39 -6.38
C LYS A 32 -18.33 -18.51 -6.20
N GLU A 33 -18.84 -17.98 -7.30
CA GLU A 33 -19.98 -17.06 -7.35
C GLU A 33 -21.16 -17.66 -8.12
N ASP A 34 -22.37 -17.13 -7.91
CA ASP A 34 -23.56 -17.49 -8.71
C ASP A 34 -23.48 -16.98 -10.16
N THR A 35 -22.74 -15.89 -10.40
CA THR A 35 -22.63 -15.24 -11.72
C THR A 35 -21.19 -15.29 -12.23
N SER A 36 -20.98 -15.85 -13.42
CA SER A 36 -19.67 -16.24 -13.97
C SER A 36 -18.68 -15.11 -14.30
N ASN A 37 -19.05 -13.84 -14.16
CA ASN A 37 -18.31 -12.73 -14.76
C ASN A 37 -17.37 -11.97 -13.80
N ASP A 38 -17.36 -12.27 -12.49
CA ASP A 38 -16.73 -11.37 -11.50
C ASP A 38 -15.75 -12.05 -10.52
N ALA A 39 -15.52 -13.37 -10.67
CA ALA A 39 -14.66 -14.15 -9.76
C ALA A 39 -13.17 -13.75 -9.74
N ARG A 40 -12.70 -13.03 -10.76
CA ARG A 40 -11.30 -12.59 -10.92
C ARG A 40 -11.09 -11.08 -10.77
N SER A 41 -12.02 -10.38 -10.12
CA SER A 41 -11.81 -8.99 -9.75
C SER A 41 -11.39 -8.87 -8.28
N LEU A 42 -10.49 -7.93 -7.98
CA LEU A 42 -10.05 -7.67 -6.62
C LEU A 42 -11.12 -6.86 -5.90
N LYS A 43 -11.73 -7.45 -4.88
CA LYS A 43 -12.73 -6.77 -4.04
C LYS A 43 -12.03 -6.15 -2.84
N HIS A 44 -12.37 -4.91 -2.55
CA HIS A 44 -11.78 -4.14 -1.46
C HIS A 44 -12.89 -3.61 -0.54
N PHE A 45 -12.73 -3.82 0.76
CA PHE A 45 -13.59 -3.27 1.79
C PHE A 45 -12.79 -2.37 2.74
N SER A 46 -13.32 -1.18 2.98
CA SER A 46 -12.76 -0.21 3.92
C SER A 46 -13.50 -0.32 5.24
N ILE A 47 -12.81 -0.73 6.33
CA ILE A 47 -13.43 -0.84 7.65
C ILE A 47 -13.93 0.51 8.17
N LEU A 48 -13.29 1.61 7.75
CA LEU A 48 -13.63 2.95 8.20
C LEU A 48 -14.96 3.42 7.63
N SER A 49 -15.14 3.27 6.31
CA SER A 49 -16.37 3.72 5.64
C SER A 49 -17.48 2.65 5.63
N GLY A 50 -17.13 1.38 5.86
CA GLY A 50 -18.08 0.27 5.76
C GLY A 50 -18.46 -0.09 4.32
N GLU A 51 -17.70 0.42 3.34
CA GLU A 51 -18.05 0.35 1.92
C GLU A 51 -17.19 -0.65 1.15
N TRP A 52 -17.84 -1.35 0.21
CA TRP A 52 -17.20 -2.21 -0.78
C TRP A 52 -16.86 -1.41 -2.04
N SER A 53 -15.77 -1.82 -2.69
CA SER A 53 -15.30 -1.28 -3.97
C SER A 53 -14.61 -2.37 -4.77
N ILE A 54 -14.62 -2.24 -6.09
CA ILE A 54 -13.85 -3.08 -6.99
C ILE A 54 -12.57 -2.32 -7.33
N LYS A 55 -11.42 -2.97 -7.21
CA LYS A 55 -10.12 -2.39 -7.55
C LYS A 55 -9.65 -2.98 -8.87
N GLU A 56 -9.38 -2.11 -9.83
CA GLU A 56 -8.68 -2.50 -11.05
C GLU A 56 -7.24 -2.85 -10.70
N THR A 57 -6.75 -3.95 -11.25
CA THR A 57 -5.40 -4.45 -11.02
C THR A 57 -4.64 -4.52 -12.32
N THR A 58 -3.34 -4.29 -12.28
CA THR A 58 -2.42 -4.47 -13.41
C THR A 58 -1.59 -5.74 -13.25
N GLY A 59 -0.94 -6.20 -14.31
CA GLY A 59 -0.17 -7.46 -14.31
C GLY A 59 -1.04 -8.70 -14.47
N ASP A 60 -0.41 -9.87 -14.32
CA ASP A 60 -1.05 -11.18 -14.53
C ASP A 60 -1.54 -11.78 -13.20
N PRO A 61 -2.87 -11.79 -12.95
CA PRO A 61 -3.42 -12.42 -11.75
C PRO A 61 -3.30 -13.95 -11.83
N PRO A 62 -3.33 -14.64 -10.67
CA PRO A 62 -3.21 -16.09 -10.63
C PRO A 62 -4.41 -16.80 -11.29
N LEU A 63 -4.16 -18.01 -11.82
CA LEU A 63 -5.06 -18.69 -12.77
C LEU A 63 -6.32 -19.31 -12.14
N ALA A 64 -6.21 -19.88 -10.94
CA ALA A 64 -7.34 -20.47 -10.23
C ALA A 64 -8.39 -19.41 -9.84
N ASP A 65 -9.63 -19.85 -9.63
CA ASP A 65 -10.77 -19.00 -9.28
C ASP A 65 -11.30 -19.26 -7.86
N SER A 66 -10.70 -20.20 -7.10
CA SER A 66 -11.08 -20.46 -5.71
C SER A 66 -10.00 -21.23 -4.94
N GLY A 67 -10.10 -21.23 -3.61
CA GLY A 67 -9.34 -22.15 -2.75
C GLY A 67 -7.85 -21.86 -2.59
N TYR A 68 -7.42 -20.62 -2.88
CA TYR A 68 -6.07 -20.16 -2.58
C TYR A 68 -5.77 -20.19 -1.08
N SER A 69 -4.49 -20.41 -0.76
CA SER A 69 -3.94 -20.07 0.56
C SER A 69 -3.30 -18.69 0.45
N CYS A 70 -3.59 -17.78 1.38
CA CYS A 70 -3.05 -16.42 1.35
C CYS A 70 -2.35 -16.04 2.66
N SER A 71 -1.29 -15.24 2.55
CA SER A 71 -0.55 -14.67 3.69
C SER A 71 -0.02 -13.28 3.32
N ILE A 72 0.40 -12.53 4.32
CA ILE A 72 0.77 -11.11 4.19
C ILE A 72 2.18 -10.90 4.69
N VAL A 73 2.96 -10.12 3.95
CA VAL A 73 4.25 -9.58 4.39
C VAL A 73 4.23 -8.09 4.08
N ALA A 74 4.32 -7.25 5.12
CA ALA A 74 4.16 -5.80 5.00
C ALA A 74 2.87 -5.42 4.24
N ASP A 75 2.98 -4.73 3.10
CA ASP A 75 1.90 -4.27 2.22
C ASP A 75 1.66 -5.19 1.01
N ARG A 76 2.22 -6.41 1.03
CA ARG A 76 2.11 -7.40 -0.05
C ARG A 76 1.32 -8.61 0.38
N ILE A 77 0.42 -9.05 -0.49
CA ILE A 77 -0.39 -10.27 -0.28
C ILE A 77 0.13 -11.35 -1.21
N TYR A 78 0.48 -12.50 -0.64
CA TYR A 78 0.93 -13.66 -1.37
C TYR A 78 -0.22 -14.67 -1.50
N TYR A 79 -0.33 -15.31 -2.66
CA TYR A 79 -1.32 -16.32 -2.97
C TYR A 79 -0.63 -17.57 -3.51
N PHE A 80 -0.94 -18.71 -2.90
CA PHE A 80 -0.42 -20.01 -3.31
C PHE A 80 -1.53 -20.97 -3.72
N GLY A 81 -1.29 -21.67 -4.82
CA GLY A 81 -2.07 -22.81 -5.29
C GLY A 81 -3.42 -22.42 -5.90
N GLY A 82 -4.47 -23.13 -5.50
CA GLY A 82 -5.86 -22.86 -5.91
C GLY A 82 -6.44 -23.91 -6.86
N LEU A 83 -7.76 -23.85 -7.03
CA LEU A 83 -8.57 -24.70 -7.88
C LEU A 83 -9.24 -23.82 -8.95
N SER A 84 -9.09 -24.21 -10.22
CA SER A 84 -9.88 -23.64 -11.32
C SER A 84 -11.16 -24.45 -11.49
N THR A 85 -12.34 -23.82 -11.41
CA THR A 85 -13.62 -24.53 -11.49
C THR A 85 -14.04 -24.94 -12.88
N LYS A 86 -13.51 -24.28 -13.91
CA LYS A 86 -13.88 -24.55 -15.32
C LYS A 86 -13.38 -25.92 -15.79
N ASP A 87 -12.16 -26.27 -15.40
CA ASP A 87 -11.42 -27.47 -15.82
C ASP A 87 -11.05 -28.39 -14.65
N TYR A 88 -11.38 -28.00 -13.41
CA TYR A 88 -11.06 -28.73 -12.17
C TYR A 88 -9.55 -28.96 -11.97
N SER A 89 -8.70 -28.10 -12.54
CA SER A 89 -7.26 -28.16 -12.38
C SER A 89 -6.81 -27.54 -11.06
N TYR A 90 -5.74 -28.10 -10.48
CA TYR A 90 -5.08 -27.57 -9.29
C TYR A 90 -3.75 -26.97 -9.68
N HIS A 91 -3.35 -25.93 -8.96
CA HIS A 91 -2.12 -25.20 -9.21
C HIS A 91 -1.17 -25.27 -8.01
N ASN A 92 0.13 -25.07 -8.26
CA ASN A 92 1.18 -24.80 -7.26
C ASN A 92 1.93 -23.49 -7.59
N SER A 93 1.28 -22.58 -8.33
CA SER A 93 1.83 -21.25 -8.59
C SER A 93 1.86 -20.40 -7.32
N LEU A 94 2.83 -19.49 -7.27
CA LEU A 94 2.97 -18.48 -6.23
C LEU A 94 2.91 -17.10 -6.88
N SER A 95 1.97 -16.28 -6.43
CA SER A 95 1.75 -14.93 -6.94
C SER A 95 1.72 -13.91 -5.82
N GLU A 96 2.18 -12.71 -6.12
CA GLU A 96 2.23 -11.57 -5.22
C GLU A 96 1.31 -10.47 -5.74
N LEU A 97 0.58 -9.83 -4.85
CA LEU A 97 -0.17 -8.59 -5.08
C LEU A 97 0.41 -7.48 -4.22
N ASP A 98 0.92 -6.44 -4.86
CA ASP A 98 1.33 -5.21 -4.21
C ASP A 98 0.10 -4.32 -3.98
N THR A 99 -0.25 -4.07 -2.71
CA THR A 99 -1.48 -3.33 -2.39
C THR A 99 -1.36 -1.82 -2.56
N SER A 100 -0.13 -1.30 -2.68
CA SER A 100 0.16 0.12 -2.86
C SER A 100 -0.11 0.59 -4.29
N ASN A 101 0.20 -0.25 -5.29
CA ASN A 101 -0.02 0.05 -6.71
C ASN A 101 -1.02 -0.90 -7.40
N LEU A 102 -1.57 -1.88 -6.68
CA LEU A 102 -2.55 -2.87 -7.18
C LEU A 102 -2.02 -3.68 -8.38
N CYS A 103 -0.72 -4.01 -8.36
CA CYS A 103 -0.05 -4.76 -9.41
C CYS A 103 0.22 -6.21 -8.99
N TRP A 104 -0.12 -7.15 -9.88
CA TRP A 104 0.19 -8.57 -9.75
C TRP A 104 1.58 -8.91 -10.28
N LYS A 105 2.27 -9.77 -9.54
CA LYS A 105 3.57 -10.34 -9.94
C LYS A 105 3.55 -11.84 -9.77
N SER A 106 3.81 -12.57 -10.85
CA SER A 106 4.06 -14.01 -10.78
C SER A 106 5.46 -14.25 -10.23
N LEU A 107 5.56 -15.00 -9.13
CA LEU A 107 6.85 -15.42 -8.56
C LEU A 107 7.22 -16.81 -9.08
N GLU A 108 6.25 -17.72 -9.11
CA GLU A 108 6.40 -19.08 -9.61
C GLU A 108 5.18 -19.47 -10.45
N SER A 109 5.43 -20.00 -11.65
CA SER A 109 4.38 -20.63 -12.45
C SER A 109 3.97 -21.98 -11.87
N THR A 110 2.82 -22.49 -12.35
CA THR A 110 2.42 -23.87 -12.05
C THR A 110 3.37 -24.84 -12.77
N ASP A 111 3.91 -25.80 -12.03
CA ASP A 111 4.88 -26.78 -12.51
C ASP A 111 4.58 -28.16 -11.89
N PRO A 112 4.06 -29.14 -12.67
CA PRO A 112 3.75 -30.48 -12.17
C PRO A 112 4.95 -31.28 -11.66
N ASP A 113 6.16 -30.97 -12.14
CA ASP A 113 7.40 -31.71 -11.84
C ASP A 113 8.13 -31.13 -10.62
N ARG A 114 7.67 -29.98 -10.11
CA ARG A 114 8.15 -29.41 -8.85
C ARG A 114 7.79 -30.34 -7.69
N ALA A 115 8.71 -30.54 -6.75
CA ALA A 115 8.50 -31.21 -5.47
C ALA A 115 7.61 -30.40 -4.49
N VAL A 116 6.51 -29.86 -5.00
CA VAL A 116 5.48 -29.11 -4.29
C VAL A 116 4.15 -29.46 -4.94
N MET A 117 3.27 -30.15 -4.21
CA MET A 117 1.99 -30.61 -4.75
C MET A 117 1.10 -29.44 -5.19
N SER A 118 0.55 -29.53 -6.40
CA SER A 118 -0.54 -28.67 -6.90
C SER A 118 -1.81 -28.89 -6.08
N ARG A 119 -2.22 -27.88 -5.30
CA ARG A 119 -3.23 -28.03 -4.25
C ARG A 119 -4.03 -26.75 -3.96
N ALA A 120 -5.20 -26.94 -3.35
CA ALA A 120 -6.09 -25.90 -2.85
C ALA A 120 -6.54 -26.23 -1.42
N TYR A 121 -7.13 -25.25 -0.73
CA TYR A 121 -7.71 -25.43 0.61
C TYR A 121 -6.71 -25.92 1.67
N GLY A 122 -5.44 -25.52 1.54
CA GLY A 122 -4.39 -25.71 2.54
C GLY A 122 -4.24 -24.47 3.44
N GLY A 123 -3.06 -24.34 4.05
CA GLY A 123 -2.66 -23.15 4.82
C GLY A 123 -1.38 -22.53 4.27
N MET A 124 -1.26 -21.21 4.41
CA MET A 124 0.00 -20.48 4.18
C MET A 124 0.28 -19.53 5.35
N LEU A 125 1.54 -19.47 5.76
CA LEU A 125 2.03 -18.65 6.86
C LEU A 125 3.26 -17.86 6.41
N SER A 126 3.38 -16.60 6.82
CA SER A 126 4.61 -15.81 6.66
C SER A 126 5.36 -15.69 7.98
N PHE A 127 6.67 -15.88 7.94
CA PHE A 127 7.56 -15.64 9.08
C PHE A 127 8.84 -14.92 8.64
N GLU A 128 9.56 -14.39 9.61
CA GLU A 128 10.81 -13.64 9.39
C GLU A 128 11.93 -14.27 10.22
N ASN A 129 13.09 -14.44 9.61
CA ASN A 129 14.31 -14.88 10.28
C ASN A 129 15.47 -14.00 9.80
N GLU A 130 16.11 -13.27 10.72
CA GLU A 130 17.25 -12.39 10.43
C GLU A 130 17.00 -11.40 9.27
N GLY A 131 15.80 -10.81 9.21
CA GLY A 131 15.42 -9.86 8.15
C GLY A 131 14.97 -10.51 6.83
N ILE A 132 14.98 -11.84 6.73
CA ILE A 132 14.54 -12.57 5.54
C ILE A 132 13.16 -13.17 5.77
N HIS A 133 12.22 -12.84 4.88
CA HIS A 133 10.86 -13.36 4.93
C HIS A 133 10.72 -14.69 4.19
N HIS A 134 10.00 -15.61 4.83
CA HIS A 134 9.72 -16.95 4.31
C HIS A 134 8.21 -17.20 4.29
N LEU A 135 7.75 -17.99 3.32
CA LEU A 135 6.38 -18.48 3.23
C LEU A 135 6.38 -19.99 3.48
N LEU A 136 5.59 -20.45 4.44
CA LEU A 136 5.38 -21.86 4.75
C LEU A 136 3.99 -22.30 4.28
N MET A 137 3.93 -23.32 3.43
CA MET A 137 2.70 -23.89 2.89
C MET A 137 2.50 -25.28 3.48
N ILE A 138 1.32 -25.53 4.04
CA ILE A 138 0.99 -26.77 4.74
C ILE A 138 -0.30 -27.35 4.18
N GLY A 139 -0.29 -28.66 3.91
CA GLY A 139 -1.47 -29.46 3.64
C GLY A 139 -2.31 -28.99 2.44
N GLY A 140 -3.54 -29.50 2.35
CA GLY A 140 -4.50 -29.15 1.30
C GLY A 140 -4.99 -30.37 0.52
N ARG A 141 -5.70 -30.09 -0.57
CA ARG A 141 -6.26 -31.09 -1.50
C ARG A 141 -5.86 -30.77 -2.93
N GLY A 142 -5.47 -31.78 -3.69
CA GLY A 142 -5.06 -31.60 -5.08
C GLY A 142 -4.86 -32.89 -5.86
N LEU A 143 -3.96 -32.85 -6.85
CA LEU A 143 -3.57 -34.00 -7.66
C LEU A 143 -2.44 -34.77 -6.99
N ASN A 144 -2.32 -36.07 -7.26
CA ASN A 144 -1.17 -36.85 -6.80
C ASN A 144 0.13 -36.20 -7.34
N PRO A 145 1.10 -35.82 -6.49
CA PRO A 145 2.32 -35.19 -6.98
C PRO A 145 3.15 -36.18 -7.81
N VAL A 146 3.78 -35.67 -8.87
CA VAL A 146 4.74 -36.45 -9.67
C VAL A 146 6.00 -36.72 -8.84
N VAL A 147 6.45 -35.73 -8.09
CA VAL A 147 7.59 -35.81 -7.16
C VAL A 147 7.07 -35.67 -5.72
N PRO A 148 6.87 -36.77 -4.98
CA PRO A 148 6.40 -36.70 -3.61
C PRO A 148 7.48 -36.15 -2.68
N VAL A 149 7.05 -35.39 -1.66
CA VAL A 149 7.94 -34.85 -0.63
C VAL A 149 8.23 -35.92 0.42
N GLU A 150 9.51 -36.05 0.80
CA GLU A 150 9.93 -36.99 1.84
C GLU A 150 9.25 -36.65 3.19
N ASN A 151 8.82 -37.66 3.93
CA ASN A 151 8.06 -37.53 5.19
C ASN A 151 6.66 -36.88 5.08
N ALA A 152 6.13 -36.66 3.87
CA ALA A 152 4.75 -36.28 3.63
C ALA A 152 3.87 -37.49 3.30
N ASN A 153 2.62 -37.49 3.77
CA ASN A 153 1.63 -38.51 3.48
C ASN A 153 0.57 -37.96 2.51
N TYR A 154 0.12 -38.82 1.60
CA TYR A 154 -0.90 -38.50 0.61
C TYR A 154 -2.05 -39.51 0.73
N ALA A 155 -3.25 -39.03 1.07
CA ALA A 155 -4.45 -39.85 1.21
C ALA A 155 -5.35 -39.68 -0.02
N ASN A 156 -5.69 -40.77 -0.70
CA ASN A 156 -6.59 -40.76 -1.85
C ASN A 156 -8.03 -40.58 -1.39
N ILE A 157 -8.74 -39.61 -1.96
CA ILE A 157 -10.12 -39.26 -1.59
C ILE A 157 -11.10 -39.42 -2.76
N GLY A 158 -10.72 -40.25 -3.73
CA GLY A 158 -11.49 -40.57 -4.92
C GLY A 158 -11.42 -39.50 -6.02
N LYS A 159 -11.83 -39.88 -7.24
CA LYS A 159 -11.87 -39.01 -8.44
C LYS A 159 -10.54 -38.31 -8.74
N ASN A 160 -9.43 -39.04 -8.61
CA ASN A 160 -8.07 -38.57 -8.81
C ASN A 160 -7.69 -37.34 -7.94
N LYS A 161 -8.18 -37.31 -6.70
CA LYS A 161 -7.91 -36.23 -5.74
C LYS A 161 -7.26 -36.81 -4.49
N TRP A 162 -6.31 -36.07 -3.96
CA TRP A 162 -5.52 -36.47 -2.81
C TRP A 162 -5.52 -35.36 -1.77
N ARG A 163 -5.54 -35.72 -0.48
CA ARG A 163 -5.18 -34.81 0.62
C ARG A 163 -3.74 -35.04 1.00
N THR A 164 -3.12 -34.01 1.54
CA THR A 164 -1.72 -34.09 2.01
C THR A 164 -1.54 -33.39 3.34
N ASN A 165 -0.47 -33.75 4.04
CA ASN A 165 0.12 -32.99 5.14
C ASN A 165 1.54 -32.48 4.79
N GLU A 166 1.83 -32.37 3.49
CA GLU A 166 3.08 -31.82 2.95
C GLU A 166 3.38 -30.42 3.50
N HIS A 167 4.66 -30.18 3.79
CA HIS A 167 5.21 -28.89 4.18
C HIS A 167 6.19 -28.42 3.11
N SER A 168 6.08 -27.17 2.70
CA SER A 168 6.97 -26.55 1.72
C SER A 168 7.29 -25.13 2.17
N MET A 169 8.56 -24.73 2.12
CA MET A 169 9.00 -23.36 2.42
C MET A 169 9.49 -22.66 1.15
N TYR A 170 9.20 -21.37 1.05
CA TYR A 170 9.69 -20.50 -0.02
C TYR A 170 10.39 -19.29 0.58
N ASN A 171 11.65 -19.09 0.20
CA ASN A 171 12.44 -17.94 0.62
C ASN A 171 12.20 -16.77 -0.36
N LEU A 172 11.67 -15.64 0.14
CA LEU A 172 11.30 -14.52 -0.72
C LEU A 172 12.50 -13.74 -1.28
N SER A 173 13.65 -13.80 -0.61
CA SER A 173 14.88 -13.14 -1.06
C SER A 173 15.61 -13.95 -2.12
N THR A 174 15.79 -15.26 -1.90
CA THR A 174 16.51 -16.14 -2.85
C THR A 174 15.61 -16.73 -3.93
N ARG A 175 14.27 -16.66 -3.76
CA ARG A 175 13.26 -17.25 -4.65
C ARG A 175 13.40 -18.76 -4.83
N ASN A 176 13.79 -19.45 -3.77
CA ASN A 176 14.00 -20.89 -3.79
C ASN A 176 13.05 -21.61 -2.83
N TRP A 177 12.65 -22.81 -3.25
CA TRP A 177 11.91 -23.76 -2.44
C TRP A 177 12.85 -24.57 -1.55
N SER A 178 12.39 -24.89 -0.36
CA SER A 178 13.01 -25.85 0.56
C SER A 178 11.96 -26.70 1.24
N ILE A 179 12.34 -27.90 1.67
CA ILE A 179 11.50 -28.80 2.46
C ILE A 179 12.03 -28.75 3.89
N PRO A 180 11.23 -28.29 4.87
CA PRO A 180 11.67 -28.23 6.26
C PRO A 180 11.57 -29.58 6.95
N ASP A 181 12.40 -29.78 7.98
CA ASP A 181 12.27 -30.89 8.92
C ASP A 181 10.98 -30.75 9.74
N VAL A 182 10.14 -31.78 9.72
CA VAL A 182 8.87 -31.79 10.45
C VAL A 182 9.02 -32.61 11.74
N ILE A 183 8.85 -31.96 12.89
CA ILE A 183 9.12 -32.55 14.20
C ILE A 183 7.84 -32.55 15.05
N GLY A 184 7.58 -33.64 15.77
CA GLY A 184 6.47 -33.76 16.73
C GLY A 184 5.23 -34.48 16.17
N GLN A 185 4.11 -34.39 16.89
CA GLN A 185 2.83 -34.95 16.45
C GLN A 185 2.10 -33.94 15.57
N PHE A 186 2.27 -34.07 14.26
CA PHE A 186 1.64 -33.21 13.26
C PHE A 186 0.35 -33.82 12.70
N MET A 187 -0.42 -32.98 12.01
CA MET A 187 -1.72 -33.38 11.48
C MET A 187 -1.62 -34.48 10.39
N PRO A 188 -2.62 -35.38 10.32
CA PRO A 188 -2.76 -36.28 9.18
C PRO A 188 -3.10 -35.51 7.88
N PRO A 189 -3.09 -36.16 6.70
CA PRO A 189 -3.46 -35.52 5.45
C PRO A 189 -4.83 -34.83 5.51
N ALA A 190 -4.85 -33.50 5.43
CA ALA A 190 -6.07 -32.73 5.63
C ALA A 190 -6.19 -31.50 4.73
N SER A 191 -7.41 -31.01 4.61
CA SER A 191 -7.78 -29.79 3.86
C SER A 191 -8.88 -29.02 4.60
N PHE A 192 -9.10 -27.75 4.25
CA PHE A 192 -10.12 -26.89 4.86
C PHE A 192 -9.96 -26.69 6.38
N PHE A 193 -8.74 -26.79 6.88
CA PHE A 193 -8.35 -26.34 8.21
C PHE A 193 -7.99 -24.86 8.17
N VAL A 194 -7.83 -24.24 9.34
CA VAL A 194 -7.31 -22.88 9.44
C VAL A 194 -5.87 -22.92 9.95
N LEU A 195 -5.01 -22.12 9.33
CA LEU A 195 -3.66 -21.82 9.78
C LEU A 195 -3.57 -20.30 10.02
N LYS A 196 -3.22 -19.88 11.23
CA LYS A 196 -3.15 -18.45 11.58
C LYS A 196 -1.91 -18.12 12.39
N LYS A 197 -1.26 -17.01 12.01
CA LYS A 197 -0.07 -16.47 12.67
C LYS A 197 -0.40 -15.95 14.07
N ILE A 198 0.32 -16.41 15.08
CA ILE A 198 0.26 -15.89 16.46
C ILE A 198 1.28 -14.75 16.59
N ASP A 199 2.52 -15.02 16.20
CA ASP A 199 3.63 -14.07 16.16
C ASP A 199 4.61 -14.44 15.04
N ASN A 200 5.80 -13.83 15.00
CA ASN A 200 6.77 -14.08 13.94
C ASN A 200 7.26 -15.52 13.82
N SER A 201 7.19 -16.33 14.87
CA SER A 201 7.69 -17.71 14.88
C SER A 201 6.61 -18.74 15.15
N ARG A 202 5.45 -18.31 15.68
CA ARG A 202 4.36 -19.19 16.10
C ARG A 202 3.13 -19.04 15.26
N ALA A 203 2.46 -20.16 15.01
CA ALA A 203 1.14 -20.19 14.42
C ALA A 203 0.27 -21.27 15.06
N VAL A 204 -1.03 -21.19 14.80
CA VAL A 204 -2.02 -22.15 15.27
C VAL A 204 -2.70 -22.83 14.08
N VAL A 205 -2.92 -24.13 14.21
CA VAL A 205 -3.70 -24.94 13.28
C VAL A 205 -4.90 -25.52 14.01
N PHE A 206 -6.08 -25.39 13.42
CA PHE A 206 -7.31 -25.94 13.99
C PHE A 206 -8.25 -26.46 12.90
N GLY A 207 -8.96 -27.54 13.22
CA GLY A 207 -9.96 -28.16 12.37
C GLY A 207 -9.40 -28.81 11.10
N GLY A 208 -10.27 -28.96 10.11
CA GLY A 208 -9.96 -29.60 8.82
C GLY A 208 -10.65 -30.94 8.64
N ALA A 209 -10.75 -31.36 7.38
CA ALA A 209 -11.29 -32.64 6.95
C ALA A 209 -10.15 -33.61 6.61
N THR A 210 -10.17 -34.78 7.24
CA THR A 210 -9.28 -35.94 7.04
C THR A 210 -10.09 -37.11 6.48
N GLU A 211 -9.43 -38.18 6.06
CA GLU A 211 -10.10 -39.46 5.73
C GLU A 211 -9.77 -40.51 6.79
N GLU A 212 -10.78 -41.19 7.29
CA GLU A 212 -10.63 -42.43 8.06
C GLU A 212 -11.69 -43.43 7.56
N ASN A 213 -11.29 -44.63 7.12
CA ASN A 213 -12.19 -45.68 6.64
C ASN A 213 -13.20 -45.23 5.55
N ASP A 214 -12.74 -44.44 4.57
CA ASP A 214 -13.54 -43.84 3.49
C ASP A 214 -14.61 -42.81 3.95
N ASP A 215 -14.64 -42.46 5.24
CA ASP A 215 -15.48 -41.41 5.80
C ASP A 215 -14.67 -40.12 6.08
N ILE A 216 -15.32 -38.98 5.83
CA ILE A 216 -14.75 -37.67 6.16
C ILE A 216 -14.83 -37.46 7.68
N VAL A 217 -13.67 -37.39 8.32
CA VAL A 217 -13.55 -37.07 9.74
C VAL A 217 -13.06 -35.63 9.91
N CYS A 218 -13.73 -34.87 10.77
CA CYS A 218 -13.43 -33.50 11.07
C CYS A 218 -12.61 -33.43 12.35
N SER A 219 -11.45 -32.77 12.29
CA SER A 219 -10.59 -32.58 13.45
C SER A 219 -11.16 -31.50 14.39
N ASN A 220 -11.03 -31.71 15.70
CA ASN A 220 -11.14 -30.68 16.74
C ASN A 220 -9.83 -30.48 17.50
N VAL A 221 -8.72 -31.00 16.97
CA VAL A 221 -7.41 -30.93 17.59
C VAL A 221 -6.80 -29.57 17.31
N LEU A 222 -6.29 -28.93 18.37
CA LEU A 222 -5.58 -27.66 18.30
C LEU A 222 -4.08 -27.95 18.28
N TYR A 223 -3.38 -27.45 17.28
CA TYR A 223 -1.93 -27.53 17.18
C TYR A 223 -1.32 -26.13 17.24
N VAL A 224 -0.21 -26.00 17.97
CA VAL A 224 0.65 -24.82 17.90
C VAL A 224 1.92 -25.25 17.19
N ILE A 225 2.32 -24.48 16.16
CA ILE A 225 3.54 -24.74 15.41
C ILE A 225 4.56 -23.65 15.67
N ASN A 226 5.82 -24.04 15.86
CA ASN A 226 6.98 -23.15 15.87
C ASN A 226 7.75 -23.33 14.57
N THR A 227 8.05 -22.23 13.88
CA THR A 227 8.73 -22.24 12.58
C THR A 227 10.11 -21.63 12.68
N THR A 228 11.08 -22.30 12.08
CA THR A 228 12.44 -21.80 11.81
C THR A 228 12.72 -21.89 10.30
N VAL A 229 13.89 -21.45 9.84
CA VAL A 229 14.26 -21.56 8.41
C VAL A 229 14.36 -23.00 7.89
N ASN A 230 14.64 -23.97 8.78
CA ASN A 230 14.90 -25.35 8.40
C ASN A 230 13.91 -26.36 8.99
N ALA A 231 13.12 -25.98 10.00
CA ALA A 231 12.27 -26.92 10.72
C ALA A 231 10.93 -26.31 11.13
N VAL A 232 9.91 -27.18 11.19
CA VAL A 232 8.57 -26.89 11.71
C VAL A 232 8.27 -27.86 12.86
N VAL A 233 8.19 -27.33 14.07
CA VAL A 233 7.91 -28.11 15.28
C VAL A 233 6.44 -28.02 15.61
N TRP A 234 5.77 -29.17 15.65
CA TRP A 234 4.35 -29.30 15.98
C TRP A 234 4.15 -29.69 17.43
N GLN A 235 3.30 -28.93 18.12
CA GLN A 235 2.83 -29.23 19.46
C GLN A 235 1.32 -29.42 19.43
N ARG A 236 0.87 -30.64 19.74
CA ARG A 236 -0.54 -30.95 19.96
C ARG A 236 -0.97 -30.44 21.34
N MET A 237 -2.04 -29.65 21.38
CA MET A 237 -2.66 -29.21 22.63
C MET A 237 -3.71 -30.24 23.04
N GLU A 238 -3.58 -30.77 24.25
CA GLU A 238 -4.56 -31.70 24.82
C GLU A 238 -5.75 -30.93 25.39
N LYS A 239 -6.94 -31.56 25.30
CA LYS A 239 -8.14 -31.06 25.98
C LYS A 239 -7.96 -31.29 27.49
N PRO A 240 -7.96 -30.25 28.34
CA PRO A 240 -7.86 -30.44 29.77
C PRO A 240 -9.05 -31.23 30.31
N GLU A 241 -8.80 -32.24 31.16
CA GLU A 241 -9.84 -33.13 31.72
C GLU A 241 -10.93 -32.36 32.50
N THR A 242 -10.59 -31.18 33.03
CA THR A 242 -11.46 -30.37 33.90
C THR A 242 -12.35 -29.37 33.14
N ILE A 243 -12.29 -29.29 31.80
CA ILE A 243 -13.01 -28.29 31.00
C ILE A 243 -14.07 -28.97 30.12
N ASP A 244 -15.34 -28.72 30.41
CA ASP A 244 -16.47 -29.28 29.65
C ASP A 244 -16.65 -28.67 28.25
N CYS A 245 -16.21 -27.42 28.03
CA CYS A 245 -16.45 -26.71 26.78
C CYS A 245 -15.26 -26.80 25.82
N TRP A 246 -15.38 -27.67 24.81
CA TRP A 246 -14.43 -27.77 23.69
C TRP A 246 -15.19 -27.78 22.36
N PRO A 247 -14.76 -27.06 21.31
CA PRO A 247 -15.49 -27.03 20.05
C PRO A 247 -15.49 -28.40 19.37
N ASP A 248 -16.62 -28.77 18.76
CA ASP A 248 -16.70 -29.97 17.94
C ASP A 248 -15.82 -29.89 16.69
N GLY A 249 -15.49 -31.07 16.16
CA GLY A 249 -14.66 -31.23 14.97
C GLY A 249 -15.31 -30.55 13.77
N ARG A 250 -14.53 -29.76 13.03
CA ARG A 250 -15.07 -28.93 11.95
C ARG A 250 -14.13 -28.68 10.80
N TRP A 251 -14.69 -28.56 9.60
CA TRP A 251 -13.96 -28.15 8.39
C TRP A 251 -14.70 -27.04 7.64
N GLY A 252 -13.95 -26.28 6.83
CA GLY A 252 -14.50 -25.14 6.09
C GLY A 252 -15.03 -24.02 7.01
N HIS A 253 -14.57 -23.99 8.25
CA HIS A 253 -14.83 -22.90 9.19
C HIS A 253 -13.87 -21.75 8.91
N ALA A 254 -14.16 -20.57 9.47
CA ALA A 254 -13.27 -19.43 9.36
C ALA A 254 -12.65 -19.09 10.71
N ALA A 255 -11.46 -18.49 10.67
CA ALA A 255 -10.73 -18.09 11.86
C ALA A 255 -9.90 -16.82 11.66
N THR A 256 -9.63 -16.14 12.77
CA THR A 256 -8.74 -14.98 12.82
C THR A 256 -8.03 -14.90 14.17
N ILE A 257 -6.90 -14.19 14.23
CA ILE A 257 -6.13 -13.96 15.45
C ILE A 257 -6.21 -12.49 15.81
N ILE A 258 -6.55 -12.21 17.07
CA ILE A 258 -6.48 -10.87 17.65
C ILE A 258 -5.14 -10.75 18.37
N THR A 259 -4.19 -10.01 17.81
CA THR A 259 -2.82 -9.87 18.36
C THR A 259 -2.63 -8.65 19.27
N ASN A 260 -3.45 -7.61 19.12
CA ASN A 260 -3.29 -6.31 19.81
C ASN A 260 -3.90 -6.28 21.23
N CYS A 261 -3.87 -7.40 21.93
CA CYS A 261 -4.26 -7.52 23.33
C CYS A 261 -3.12 -8.19 24.10
N ASP A 262 -3.10 -8.05 25.43
CA ASP A 262 -1.99 -8.55 26.28
C ASP A 262 -1.67 -10.03 26.04
N ASN A 263 -2.61 -10.81 25.48
CA ASN A 263 -2.41 -12.17 25.03
C ASN A 263 -3.15 -12.41 23.71
N PRO A 264 -2.53 -13.02 22.68
CA PRO A 264 -3.22 -13.30 21.43
C PRO A 264 -4.45 -14.18 21.67
N LEU A 265 -5.49 -14.00 20.86
CA LEU A 265 -6.73 -14.77 20.93
C LEU A 265 -7.07 -15.37 19.58
N LEU A 266 -7.43 -16.65 19.55
CA LEU A 266 -7.95 -17.30 18.35
C LEU A 266 -9.47 -17.24 18.37
N VAL A 267 -10.05 -16.69 17.31
CA VAL A 267 -11.50 -16.69 17.09
C VAL A 267 -11.82 -17.62 15.95
N ILE A 268 -12.77 -18.54 16.15
CA ILE A 268 -13.29 -19.44 15.12
C ILE A 268 -14.81 -19.32 15.03
N THR A 269 -15.38 -19.49 13.84
CA THR A 269 -16.84 -19.51 13.65
C THR A 269 -17.25 -20.38 12.47
N GLY A 270 -18.44 -20.98 12.60
CA GLY A 270 -19.06 -21.83 11.59
C GLY A 270 -18.28 -23.10 11.25
N GLY A 271 -18.42 -23.55 10.00
CA GLY A 271 -17.93 -24.82 9.50
C GLY A 271 -18.98 -25.92 9.47
N ARG A 272 -18.57 -27.11 9.05
CA ARG A 272 -19.39 -28.33 9.11
C ARG A 272 -18.74 -29.37 9.98
N ASP A 273 -19.57 -30.15 10.68
CA ASP A 273 -19.15 -31.27 11.50
C ASP A 273 -19.20 -32.63 10.76
N ASN A 274 -18.87 -33.71 11.47
CA ASN A 274 -18.92 -35.10 10.98
C ASN A 274 -20.33 -35.53 10.54
N LYS A 275 -21.38 -34.91 11.09
CA LYS A 275 -22.78 -35.19 10.74
C LYS A 275 -23.25 -34.35 9.56
N ASN A 276 -22.34 -33.59 8.94
CA ASN A 276 -22.60 -32.67 7.85
C ASN A 276 -23.54 -31.50 8.24
N CYS A 277 -23.75 -31.30 9.54
CA CYS A 277 -24.48 -30.18 10.12
C CYS A 277 -23.57 -28.94 10.13
N ILE A 278 -24.17 -27.77 9.92
CA ILE A 278 -23.45 -26.50 9.94
C ILE A 278 -23.38 -26.03 11.39
N ASN A 279 -22.18 -25.77 11.88
CA ASN A 279 -21.99 -25.24 13.22
C ASN A 279 -22.55 -23.81 13.30
N ASP A 280 -23.19 -23.48 14.41
CA ASP A 280 -23.85 -22.19 14.65
C ASP A 280 -23.19 -21.38 15.78
N GLU A 281 -21.92 -21.68 16.04
CA GLU A 281 -21.18 -21.18 17.20
C GLU A 281 -19.99 -20.31 16.79
N LEU A 282 -19.72 -19.29 17.60
CA LEU A 282 -18.46 -18.55 17.60
C LEU A 282 -17.71 -18.87 18.89
N TRP A 283 -16.43 -19.18 18.77
CA TRP A 283 -15.57 -19.53 19.89
C TRP A 283 -14.33 -18.65 19.94
N ILE A 284 -13.91 -18.31 21.16
CA ILE A 284 -12.66 -17.60 21.43
C ILE A 284 -11.77 -18.51 22.28
N PHE A 285 -10.56 -18.78 21.81
CA PHE A 285 -9.52 -19.48 22.56
C PHE A 285 -8.52 -18.48 23.13
N ASN A 286 -8.27 -18.59 24.43
CA ASN A 286 -7.26 -17.82 25.12
C ASN A 286 -6.00 -18.67 25.30
N PHE A 287 -4.90 -18.28 24.65
CA PHE A 287 -3.63 -19.03 24.70
C PHE A 287 -2.98 -19.02 26.09
N LYS A 288 -3.22 -18.00 26.93
CA LYS A 288 -2.65 -17.90 28.28
C LYS A 288 -3.32 -18.85 29.27
N HIS A 289 -4.65 -18.97 29.16
CA HIS A 289 -5.45 -19.81 30.07
C HIS A 289 -5.79 -21.19 29.46
N THR A 290 -5.37 -21.43 28.20
CA THR A 290 -5.66 -22.67 27.46
C THR A 290 -7.14 -23.06 27.51
N SER A 291 -8.02 -22.07 27.35
CA SER A 291 -9.45 -22.22 27.57
C SER A 291 -10.26 -21.67 26.41
N TRP A 292 -11.31 -22.40 26.02
CA TRP A 292 -12.30 -21.98 25.04
C TRP A 292 -13.48 -21.28 25.72
N LYS A 293 -14.01 -20.24 25.06
CA LYS A 293 -15.23 -19.54 25.46
C LYS A 293 -16.17 -19.42 24.26
N LYS A 294 -17.39 -19.94 24.40
CA LYS A 294 -18.45 -19.76 23.40
C LYS A 294 -19.04 -18.36 23.53
N MET A 295 -19.30 -17.73 22.39
CA MET A 295 -19.90 -16.40 22.29
C MET A 295 -21.23 -16.48 21.56
N ALA A 296 -22.21 -15.71 22.04
CA ALA A 296 -23.52 -15.62 21.39
C ALA A 296 -23.44 -14.62 20.24
N VAL A 297 -23.59 -15.11 19.00
CA VAL A 297 -23.69 -14.29 17.79
C VAL A 297 -24.94 -14.69 16.99
N PRO A 298 -25.48 -13.81 16.13
CA PRO A 298 -26.57 -14.19 15.25
C PRO A 298 -26.21 -15.38 14.35
N LEU A 299 -27.19 -16.21 13.98
CA LEU A 299 -27.00 -17.34 13.06
C LEU A 299 -26.48 -16.90 11.69
N THR A 300 -26.76 -15.65 11.29
CA THR A 300 -26.18 -15.07 10.08
C THR A 300 -24.66 -14.93 10.18
N VAL A 301 -24.05 -14.87 11.37
CA VAL A 301 -22.59 -14.82 11.53
C VAL A 301 -22.00 -16.23 11.57
N SER A 302 -22.66 -17.14 12.29
CA SER A 302 -22.07 -18.43 12.64
C SER A 302 -22.51 -19.59 11.76
N GLN A 303 -23.77 -19.64 11.31
CA GLN A 303 -24.34 -20.76 10.56
C GLN A 303 -23.91 -20.74 9.08
N ARG A 304 -22.60 -20.76 8.82
CA ARG A 304 -22.00 -20.73 7.48
C ARG A 304 -20.75 -21.59 7.39
N TRP A 305 -20.41 -22.01 6.18
CA TRP A 305 -19.17 -22.73 5.88
C TRP A 305 -18.54 -22.25 4.57
N CYS A 306 -17.25 -22.49 4.37
CA CYS A 306 -16.44 -21.93 3.29
C CYS A 306 -16.49 -20.40 3.18
N HIS A 307 -16.66 -19.71 4.32
CA HIS A 307 -16.62 -18.25 4.43
C HIS A 307 -15.24 -17.78 4.92
N SER A 308 -15.03 -16.48 5.03
CA SER A 308 -13.83 -15.92 5.67
C SER A 308 -14.17 -15.08 6.90
N LEU A 309 -13.22 -14.99 7.83
CA LEU A 309 -13.29 -14.22 9.05
C LEU A 309 -12.01 -13.40 9.18
N SER A 310 -12.16 -12.10 9.41
CA SER A 310 -11.05 -11.16 9.58
C SER A 310 -11.31 -10.25 10.77
N SER A 311 -10.27 -9.89 11.53
CA SER A 311 -10.38 -8.97 12.67
C SER A 311 -9.69 -7.64 12.41
N PHE A 312 -10.33 -6.56 12.82
CA PHE A 312 -9.79 -5.20 12.85
C PHE A 312 -9.71 -4.74 14.30
N THR A 313 -8.50 -4.47 14.79
CA THR A 313 -8.35 -3.88 16.13
C THR A 313 -8.40 -2.36 16.01
N LEU A 314 -9.48 -1.74 16.49
CA LEU A 314 -9.65 -0.29 16.46
C LEU A 314 -8.98 0.36 17.67
N THR A 315 -9.13 -0.27 18.84
CA THR A 315 -8.44 0.05 20.09
C THR A 315 -8.22 -1.25 20.86
N PRO A 316 -7.32 -1.31 21.86
CA PRO A 316 -7.07 -2.53 22.63
C PRO A 316 -8.32 -3.17 23.27
N GLY A 317 -9.40 -2.39 23.48
CA GLY A 317 -10.68 -2.87 24.04
C GLY A 317 -11.81 -3.06 23.02
N VAL A 318 -11.59 -2.74 21.73
CA VAL A 318 -12.62 -2.79 20.68
C VAL A 318 -12.05 -3.43 19.41
N VAL A 319 -12.56 -4.61 19.09
CA VAL A 319 -12.21 -5.36 17.88
C VAL A 319 -13.46 -5.57 17.04
N VAL A 320 -13.36 -5.34 15.73
CA VAL A 320 -14.45 -5.65 14.80
C VAL A 320 -14.08 -6.90 14.03
N LEU A 321 -14.93 -7.92 14.11
CA LEU A 321 -14.86 -9.11 13.28
C LEU A 321 -15.70 -8.93 12.03
N LEU A 322 -15.13 -9.23 10.86
CA LEU A 322 -15.86 -9.27 9.59
C LEU A 322 -16.00 -10.72 9.13
N THR A 323 -17.24 -11.20 9.07
CA THR A 323 -17.61 -12.49 8.49
C THR A 323 -18.15 -12.28 7.09
N ILE A 324 -17.58 -12.97 6.10
CA ILE A 324 -17.82 -12.64 4.69
C ILE A 324 -18.06 -13.88 3.84
N GLY A 325 -19.12 -13.81 3.04
CA GLY A 325 -19.53 -14.88 2.12
C GLY A 325 -19.93 -16.15 2.85
N GLY A 326 -19.77 -17.28 2.16
CA GLY A 326 -20.04 -18.61 2.65
C GLY A 326 -21.32 -19.24 2.13
N LEU A 327 -21.46 -20.51 2.46
CA LEU A 327 -22.60 -21.36 2.17
C LEU A 327 -23.43 -21.54 3.45
N VAL A 328 -24.76 -21.51 3.33
CA VAL A 328 -25.68 -21.49 4.50
C VAL A 328 -26.42 -22.79 4.74
N ASN A 329 -26.36 -23.74 3.80
CA ASN A 329 -27.07 -25.02 3.91
C ASN A 329 -26.34 -26.16 3.18
N ILE A 330 -26.96 -27.35 3.26
CA ILE A 330 -26.42 -28.59 2.68
C ILE A 330 -26.52 -28.62 1.14
N ILE A 331 -27.49 -27.90 0.57
CA ILE A 331 -27.69 -27.75 -0.88
C ILE A 331 -26.77 -26.69 -1.50
N LYS A 332 -25.85 -26.12 -0.70
CA LYS A 332 -24.84 -25.14 -1.11
C LYS A 332 -25.42 -23.82 -1.61
N GLU A 333 -26.47 -23.35 -0.97
CA GLU A 333 -26.95 -21.97 -1.16
C GLU A 333 -25.91 -20.98 -0.61
N LEU A 334 -25.62 -19.95 -1.42
CA LEU A 334 -24.70 -18.88 -1.08
C LEU A 334 -25.37 -17.86 -0.16
N GLN A 335 -24.60 -17.33 0.79
CA GLN A 335 -25.04 -16.14 1.48
C GLN A 335 -25.01 -14.92 0.53
N SER A 336 -26.18 -14.31 0.36
CA SER A 336 -26.37 -13.12 -0.45
C SER A 336 -26.56 -11.83 0.37
N PHE A 337 -26.53 -10.70 -0.33
CA PHE A 337 -26.84 -9.39 0.21
C PHE A 337 -28.25 -9.35 0.87
N PRO A 338 -28.44 -8.65 2.00
CA PRO A 338 -27.47 -7.79 2.72
C PRO A 338 -26.61 -8.56 3.72
N LYS A 339 -26.83 -9.85 3.89
CA LYS A 339 -26.19 -10.66 4.94
C LYS A 339 -24.82 -11.19 4.53
N ILE A 340 -24.40 -11.00 3.29
CA ILE A 340 -23.12 -11.49 2.77
C ILE A 340 -21.92 -11.02 3.60
N THR A 341 -21.94 -9.78 4.10
CA THR A 341 -20.92 -9.24 5.01
C THR A 341 -21.59 -8.92 6.34
N MET A 342 -21.07 -9.47 7.42
CA MET A 342 -21.50 -9.15 8.78
C MET A 342 -20.31 -8.56 9.53
N SER A 343 -20.46 -7.38 10.12
CA SER A 343 -19.54 -6.90 11.16
C SER A 343 -20.08 -7.29 12.52
N THR A 344 -19.21 -7.80 13.39
CA THR A 344 -19.53 -8.15 14.79
C THR A 344 -18.49 -7.50 15.68
N GLU A 345 -18.92 -6.59 16.55
CA GLU A 345 -18.05 -5.94 17.51
C GLU A 345 -17.76 -6.87 18.69
N LEU A 346 -16.51 -6.89 19.13
CA LEU A 346 -16.04 -7.52 20.35
C LEU A 346 -15.51 -6.43 21.28
N LEU A 347 -16.09 -6.35 22.46
CA LEU A 347 -15.81 -5.35 23.48
C LEU A 347 -15.21 -6.01 24.72
N VAL A 348 -14.21 -5.36 25.32
CA VAL A 348 -13.71 -5.73 26.65
C VAL A 348 -14.47 -4.95 27.70
N ILE A 349 -15.35 -5.63 28.43
CA ILE A 349 -16.13 -5.07 29.55
C ILE A 349 -15.80 -5.89 30.78
N ASP A 350 -15.40 -5.24 31.88
CA ASP A 350 -14.98 -5.90 33.13
C ASP A 350 -13.89 -6.97 32.92
N ARG A 351 -12.89 -6.66 32.08
CA ARG A 351 -11.79 -7.58 31.69
C ARG A 351 -12.26 -8.86 30.97
N GLN A 352 -13.49 -8.88 30.46
CA GLN A 352 -14.07 -10.00 29.75
C GLN A 352 -14.52 -9.58 28.35
N TRP A 353 -14.23 -10.42 27.36
CA TRP A 353 -14.74 -10.23 26.01
C TRP A 353 -16.24 -10.51 25.96
N ARG A 354 -16.98 -9.60 25.32
CA ARG A 354 -18.42 -9.66 25.04
C ARG A 354 -18.69 -9.26 23.60
N VAL A 355 -19.77 -9.78 23.03
CA VAL A 355 -20.25 -9.37 21.70
C VAL A 355 -21.03 -8.06 21.84
N GLY A 356 -20.63 -7.05 21.07
CA GLY A 356 -21.31 -5.77 20.92
C GLY A 356 -22.24 -5.76 19.71
N ASP A 357 -22.25 -4.66 18.97
CA ASP A 357 -23.13 -4.49 17.81
C ASP A 357 -22.80 -5.50 16.70
N THR A 358 -23.83 -6.06 16.06
CA THR A 358 -23.68 -6.90 14.86
C THR A 358 -24.47 -6.27 13.72
N LEU A 359 -23.77 -5.85 12.66
CA LEU A 359 -24.35 -5.11 11.55
C LEU A 359 -24.17 -5.88 10.24
N ASP A 360 -25.21 -5.89 9.41
CA ASP A 360 -25.14 -6.39 8.04
C ASP A 360 -24.54 -5.34 7.09
N THR A 361 -24.46 -5.67 5.79
CA THR A 361 -23.91 -4.75 4.77
C THR A 361 -24.61 -3.39 4.74
N ILE A 362 -25.92 -3.33 5.03
CA ILE A 362 -26.67 -2.07 5.07
C ILE A 362 -26.38 -1.29 6.36
N GLY A 363 -26.26 -2.00 7.49
CA GLY A 363 -25.90 -1.40 8.77
C GLY A 363 -24.51 -0.75 8.76
N MET A 364 -23.54 -1.34 8.05
CA MET A 364 -22.18 -0.80 7.92
C MET A 364 -22.08 0.47 7.07
N ILE A 365 -23.00 0.70 6.14
CA ILE A 365 -23.04 1.95 5.35
C ILE A 365 -23.90 3.04 6.02
N SER A 366 -24.39 2.79 7.25
CA SER A 366 -25.24 3.75 7.95
C SER A 366 -24.44 4.94 8.49
N GLY A 367 -25.09 6.11 8.59
CA GLY A 367 -24.49 7.27 9.25
C GLY A 367 -24.07 7.01 10.69
N ARG A 368 -24.68 6.04 11.39
CA ARG A 368 -24.26 5.61 12.73
C ARG A 368 -22.89 4.92 12.68
N TYR A 369 -22.68 4.02 11.72
CA TYR A 369 -21.40 3.34 11.53
C TYR A 369 -20.29 4.35 11.20
N LYS A 370 -20.54 5.24 10.23
CA LYS A 370 -19.58 6.30 9.86
C LYS A 370 -19.24 7.22 11.04
N CYS A 371 -20.24 7.58 11.85
CA CYS A 371 -20.02 8.38 13.07
C CYS A 371 -19.15 7.66 14.10
N LYS A 372 -19.37 6.36 14.31
CA LYS A 372 -18.64 5.56 15.31
C LYS A 372 -17.19 5.28 14.90
N TYR A 373 -16.96 5.00 13.62
CA TYR A 373 -15.66 4.49 13.15
C TYR A 373 -14.91 5.43 12.20
N GLU A 374 -15.58 6.09 11.24
CA GLU A 374 -14.91 6.94 10.24
C GLU A 374 -14.45 8.28 10.84
N LEU A 375 -15.37 8.99 11.51
CA LEU A 375 -15.10 10.35 12.03
C LEU A 375 -13.91 10.42 12.99
N PRO A 376 -13.83 9.61 14.07
CA PRO A 376 -12.72 9.71 15.03
C PRO A 376 -11.37 9.39 14.39
N GLN A 377 -11.36 8.48 13.40
CA GLN A 377 -10.15 8.08 12.68
C GLN A 377 -9.69 9.20 11.72
N LEU A 378 -10.61 9.82 10.97
CA LEU A 378 -10.29 10.97 10.11
C LEU A 378 -9.73 12.14 10.94
N GLN A 379 -10.32 12.42 12.11
CA GLN A 379 -9.81 13.46 13.02
C GLN A 379 -8.39 13.16 13.49
N ARG A 380 -8.13 11.94 13.99
CA ARG A 380 -6.77 11.51 14.39
C ARG A 380 -5.77 11.54 13.23
N TYR A 381 -6.20 11.19 12.03
CA TYR A 381 -5.34 11.22 10.84
C TYR A 381 -4.95 12.65 10.47
N ILE A 382 -5.91 13.59 10.52
CA ILE A 382 -5.65 15.02 10.32
C ILE A 382 -4.70 15.56 11.39
N GLU A 383 -4.89 15.18 12.65
CA GLU A 383 -3.99 15.56 13.75
C GLU A 383 -2.57 15.03 13.54
N ARG A 384 -2.41 13.76 13.14
CA ARG A 384 -1.10 13.17 12.80
C ARG A 384 -0.43 13.89 11.63
N ILE A 385 -1.17 14.20 10.57
CA ILE A 385 -0.61 14.97 9.44
C ILE A 385 -0.18 16.35 9.90
N ASN A 386 -0.96 17.03 10.74
CA ASN A 386 -0.56 18.32 11.30
C ASN A 386 0.73 18.18 12.15
N ALA A 387 0.86 17.13 12.94
CA ALA A 387 2.08 16.86 13.73
C ALA A 387 3.30 16.55 12.85
N ASN A 388 3.12 15.72 11.82
CA ASN A 388 4.17 15.41 10.83
C ASN A 388 4.56 16.68 10.04
N MET A 389 3.60 17.53 9.71
CA MET A 389 3.84 18.82 9.07
C MET A 389 4.66 19.74 9.97
N GLN A 390 4.36 19.81 11.27
CA GLN A 390 5.17 20.58 12.23
C GLN A 390 6.61 20.06 12.31
N THR A 391 6.79 18.75 12.31
CA THR A 391 8.12 18.11 12.32
C THR A 391 8.89 18.42 11.02
N SER A 392 8.22 18.33 9.87
CA SER A 392 8.81 18.69 8.56
C SER A 392 9.12 20.18 8.46
N ILE A 393 8.30 21.07 9.04
CA ILE A 393 8.56 22.51 9.14
C ILE A 393 9.83 22.75 9.97
N GLN A 394 10.00 22.02 11.07
CA GLN A 394 11.20 22.12 11.91
C GLN A 394 12.46 21.64 11.15
N ALA A 395 12.40 20.50 10.46
CA ALA A 395 13.49 20.04 9.60
C ALA A 395 13.80 21.04 8.47
N CYS A 396 12.78 21.69 7.90
CA CYS A 396 12.97 22.76 6.91
C CYS A 396 13.61 24.03 7.48
N ARG A 397 13.48 24.30 8.79
CA ARG A 397 14.16 25.41 9.48
C ARG A 397 15.64 25.08 9.68
N GLU A 398 15.95 23.88 10.17
CA GLU A 398 17.34 23.41 10.31
C GLU A 398 18.06 23.36 8.95
N GLN A 399 17.36 22.94 7.90
CA GLN A 399 17.92 22.97 6.54
C GLN A 399 18.09 24.40 6.02
N ALA A 400 17.22 25.35 6.40
CA ALA A 400 17.40 26.75 6.06
C ALA A 400 18.64 27.35 6.75
N GLU A 401 18.93 26.96 7.99
CA GLU A 401 20.16 27.36 8.70
C GLU A 401 21.41 26.84 7.99
N ARG A 402 21.41 25.58 7.52
CA ARG A 402 22.51 25.04 6.70
C ARG A 402 22.68 25.79 5.38
N ASN A 403 21.58 26.17 4.74
CA ASN A 403 21.61 26.94 3.50
C ASN A 403 22.20 28.34 3.73
N ILE A 404 21.96 28.97 4.89
CA ILE A 404 22.62 30.24 5.27
C ILE A 404 24.14 30.04 5.38
N THR A 405 24.60 28.94 5.98
CA THR A 405 26.04 28.62 6.06
C THR A 405 26.65 28.43 4.66
N ILE A 406 25.96 27.73 3.76
CA ILE A 406 26.39 27.56 2.35
C ILE A 406 26.43 28.90 1.62
N GLU A 407 25.45 29.78 1.84
CA GLU A 407 25.42 31.12 1.26
C GLU A 407 26.58 31.99 1.76
N ASP A 408 26.96 31.87 3.03
CA ASP A 408 28.11 32.58 3.60
C ASP A 408 29.45 32.01 3.10
N GLU A 409 29.56 30.68 2.94
CA GLU A 409 30.71 30.05 2.27
C GLU A 409 30.83 30.49 0.80
N LEU A 410 29.71 30.59 0.07
CA LEU A 410 29.67 31.10 -1.30
C LEU A 410 30.14 32.55 -1.38
N LYS A 411 29.72 33.42 -0.45
CA LYS A 411 30.23 34.80 -0.36
C LYS A 411 31.72 34.84 -0.09
N LYS A 412 32.21 33.96 0.79
CA LYS A 412 33.65 33.87 1.11
C LYS A 412 34.45 33.41 -0.10
N LEU A 413 34.01 32.37 -0.79
CA LEU A 413 34.62 31.87 -2.02
C LEU A 413 34.55 32.90 -3.16
N GLN A 414 33.45 33.66 -3.29
CA GLN A 414 33.37 34.77 -4.24
C GLN A 414 34.42 35.84 -3.94
N LYS A 415 34.59 36.19 -2.67
CA LYS A 415 35.60 37.17 -2.25
C LYS A 415 37.02 36.65 -2.46
N GLU A 416 37.28 35.38 -2.16
CA GLU A 416 38.57 34.74 -2.45
C GLU A 416 38.84 34.68 -3.96
N LEU A 417 37.84 34.34 -4.78
CA LEU A 417 37.96 34.35 -6.24
C LEU A 417 38.27 35.75 -6.76
N GLU A 418 37.60 36.79 -6.25
CA GLU A 418 37.85 38.18 -6.63
C GLU A 418 39.26 38.61 -6.23
N ASN A 419 39.68 38.32 -5.00
CA ASN A 419 41.04 38.62 -4.53
C ASN A 419 42.12 37.91 -5.36
N VAL A 420 41.89 36.64 -5.70
CA VAL A 420 42.83 35.86 -6.54
C VAL A 420 42.85 36.40 -7.97
N ARG A 421 41.70 36.82 -8.53
CA ARG A 421 41.63 37.46 -9.84
C ARG A 421 42.36 38.81 -9.85
N GLU A 422 42.13 39.67 -8.86
CA GLU A 422 42.82 40.95 -8.72
C GLU A 422 44.34 40.75 -8.55
N ALA A 423 44.76 39.80 -7.71
CA ALA A 423 46.18 39.47 -7.53
C ALA A 423 46.80 38.92 -8.81
N HIS A 424 46.07 38.07 -9.55
CA HIS A 424 46.52 37.52 -10.82
C HIS A 424 46.63 38.59 -11.90
N VAL A 425 45.67 39.53 -11.98
CA VAL A 425 45.71 40.68 -12.90
C VAL A 425 46.94 41.56 -12.60
N LYS A 426 47.16 41.93 -11.33
CA LYS A 426 48.36 42.69 -10.94
C LYS A 426 49.65 41.96 -11.30
N GLN A 427 49.69 40.66 -11.04
CA GLN A 427 50.88 39.87 -11.34
C GLN A 427 51.11 39.71 -12.85
N LEU A 428 50.04 39.66 -13.65
CA LEU A 428 50.13 39.68 -15.12
C LEU A 428 50.64 41.05 -15.61
N GLU A 429 50.17 42.15 -15.03
CA GLU A 429 50.69 43.50 -15.34
C GLU A 429 52.19 43.62 -15.01
N GLU A 430 52.62 43.13 -13.84
CA GLU A 430 54.04 43.09 -13.45
C GLU A 430 54.87 42.17 -14.37
N GLN A 431 54.30 41.04 -14.80
CA GLN A 431 54.95 40.12 -15.74
C GLN A 431 55.04 40.72 -17.15
N GLU A 432 54.02 41.46 -17.58
CA GLU A 432 53.99 42.16 -18.87
C GLU A 432 55.06 43.26 -18.89
N GLU A 433 55.14 44.07 -17.84
CA GLU A 433 56.21 45.08 -17.69
C GLU A 433 57.61 44.42 -17.66
N HIS A 434 57.75 43.27 -16.99
CA HIS A 434 59.02 42.55 -16.97
C HIS A 434 59.38 41.95 -18.34
N LEU A 435 58.40 41.40 -19.06
CA LEU A 435 58.56 40.87 -20.41
C LEU A 435 58.90 41.97 -21.40
N GLU A 436 58.31 43.15 -21.26
CA GLU A 436 58.60 44.34 -22.07
C GLU A 436 60.05 44.79 -21.86
N LYS A 437 60.52 44.88 -20.60
CA LYS A 437 61.94 45.15 -20.28
C LYS A 437 62.88 44.09 -20.86
N VAL A 438 62.52 42.81 -20.77
CA VAL A 438 63.31 41.70 -21.36
C VAL A 438 63.32 41.79 -22.88
N TRP A 439 62.21 42.23 -23.48
CA TRP A 439 62.08 42.41 -24.93
C TRP A 439 62.92 43.58 -25.42
N GLU A 440 62.83 44.75 -24.76
CA GLU A 440 63.66 45.92 -25.03
C GLU A 440 65.15 45.60 -24.93
N GLU A 441 65.56 44.86 -23.88
CA GLU A 441 66.96 44.47 -23.73
C GLU A 441 67.40 43.47 -24.80
N LYS A 442 66.54 42.52 -25.18
CA LYS A 442 66.79 41.61 -26.30
C LYS A 442 66.92 42.38 -27.62
N GLU A 443 66.06 43.36 -27.87
CA GLU A 443 66.09 44.18 -29.08
C GLU A 443 67.35 45.04 -29.11
N ARG A 444 67.73 45.63 -27.98
CA ARG A 444 69.00 46.36 -27.80
C ARG A 444 70.23 45.48 -28.04
N ILE A 445 70.24 44.25 -27.52
CA ILE A 445 71.31 43.27 -27.75
C ILE A 445 71.36 42.88 -29.23
N THR A 446 70.21 42.66 -29.85
CA THR A 446 70.09 42.28 -31.26
C THR A 446 70.60 43.40 -32.17
N GLU A 447 70.23 44.65 -31.90
CA GLU A 447 70.67 45.80 -32.68
C GLU A 447 72.17 46.08 -32.49
N LYS A 448 72.70 45.93 -31.26
CA LYS A 448 74.15 45.97 -31.02
C LYS A 448 74.90 44.90 -31.81
N ALA A 449 74.39 43.67 -31.83
CA ALA A 449 74.99 42.58 -32.60
C ALA A 449 74.95 42.87 -34.11
N LYS A 450 73.85 43.44 -34.61
CA LYS A 450 73.66 43.81 -36.02
C LYS A 450 74.58 44.95 -36.46
N ASN A 451 74.70 46.01 -35.66
CA ASN A 451 75.60 47.13 -35.93
C ASN A 451 77.06 46.65 -35.97
N LYS A 452 77.45 45.80 -35.02
CA LYS A 452 78.79 45.23 -34.97
C LYS A 452 79.07 44.30 -36.16
N PHE A 453 78.07 43.55 -36.61
CA PHE A 453 78.17 42.74 -37.84
C PHE A 453 78.37 43.61 -39.09
N GLN A 454 77.67 44.74 -39.19
CA GLN A 454 77.85 45.70 -40.29
C GLN A 454 79.24 46.34 -40.26
N GLU A 455 79.73 46.72 -39.09
CA GLU A 455 81.05 47.31 -38.88
C GLU A 455 82.18 46.31 -39.22
N MET A 456 82.02 45.04 -38.82
CA MET A 456 82.92 43.97 -39.23
C MET A 456 82.89 43.77 -40.76
N SER A 457 81.70 43.83 -41.37
CA SER A 457 81.54 43.67 -42.82
C SER A 457 82.19 44.81 -43.61
N SER A 458 82.20 46.05 -43.10
CA SER A 458 82.92 47.17 -43.74
C SER A 458 84.43 47.01 -43.64
N VAL A 459 84.94 46.59 -42.48
CA VAL A 459 86.39 46.35 -42.29
C VAL A 459 86.89 45.24 -43.22
N ILE A 460 86.11 44.16 -43.38
CA ILE A 460 86.45 43.08 -44.33
C ILE A 460 86.51 43.62 -45.77
N LYS A 461 85.56 44.45 -46.18
CA LYS A 461 85.54 45.05 -47.53
C LYS A 461 86.73 45.98 -47.79
N GLU A 462 87.11 46.81 -46.82
CA GLU A 462 88.29 47.70 -46.97
C GLU A 462 89.59 46.89 -47.11
N LYS A 463 89.75 45.82 -46.33
CA LYS A 463 90.93 44.97 -46.40
C LYS A 463 91.00 44.17 -47.72
N ASP A 464 89.86 43.75 -48.27
CA ASP A 464 89.79 43.10 -49.59
C ASP A 464 90.18 44.06 -50.74
N ILE A 465 89.83 45.35 -50.64
CA ILE A 465 90.23 46.37 -51.62
C ILE A 465 91.74 46.59 -51.58
N ALA A 466 92.31 46.80 -50.39
CA ALA A 466 93.74 47.00 -50.21
C ALA A 466 94.56 45.79 -50.69
N LEU A 467 94.04 44.57 -50.52
CA LEU A 467 94.70 43.36 -51.00
C LEU A 467 94.76 43.31 -52.54
N LYS A 468 93.69 43.73 -53.23
CA LYS A 468 93.65 43.77 -54.70
C LYS A 468 94.61 44.81 -55.27
N GLU A 469 94.72 45.98 -54.63
CA GLU A 469 95.64 47.04 -55.06
C GLU A 469 97.11 46.59 -54.98
N SER A 470 97.49 45.92 -53.88
CA SER A 470 98.83 45.36 -53.69
C SER A 470 99.17 44.25 -54.71
N GLN A 471 98.18 43.46 -55.14
CA GLN A 471 98.38 42.43 -56.17
C GLN A 471 98.65 43.06 -57.55
N THR A 472 97.91 44.11 -57.94
CA THR A 472 98.15 44.81 -59.21
C THR A 472 99.51 45.50 -59.27
N GLU A 473 100.00 46.04 -58.16
CA GLU A 473 101.29 46.70 -58.10
C GLU A 473 102.46 45.71 -58.27
N ASN A 474 102.32 44.51 -57.70
CA ASN A 474 103.28 43.43 -57.89
C ASN A 474 103.34 42.91 -59.33
N GLU A 475 102.21 42.83 -60.04
CA GLU A 475 102.17 42.42 -61.46
C GLU A 475 102.91 43.42 -62.37
N GLN A 476 102.82 44.72 -62.08
CA GLN A 476 103.48 45.79 -62.84
C GLN A 476 105.02 45.73 -62.71
N ILE A 477 105.53 45.37 -61.53
CA ILE A 477 106.97 45.23 -61.26
C ILE A 477 107.57 44.08 -62.09
N VAL A 478 106.84 42.95 -62.20
CA VAL A 478 107.29 41.77 -62.95
C VAL A 478 107.40 42.07 -64.46
N GLN A 479 106.47 42.83 -65.04
CA GLN A 479 106.52 43.22 -66.46
C GLN A 479 107.72 44.12 -66.79
N ASN A 480 108.06 45.06 -65.91
CA ASN A 480 109.22 45.95 -66.10
C ASN A 480 110.55 45.18 -66.09
N MET A 481 110.69 44.16 -65.23
CA MET A 481 111.89 43.32 -65.20
C MET A 481 112.07 42.50 -66.49
N GLN A 482 110.97 42.03 -67.09
CA GLN A 482 111.01 41.27 -68.35
C GLN A 482 111.44 42.13 -69.55
N SER A 483 111.07 43.42 -69.57
CA SER A 483 111.48 44.39 -70.59
C SER A 483 113.01 44.64 -70.58
N GLN A 484 113.61 44.78 -69.40
CA GLN A 484 115.06 45.02 -69.27
C GLN A 484 115.91 43.83 -69.72
N ILE A 485 115.44 42.60 -69.50
CA ILE A 485 116.14 41.38 -69.93
C ILE A 485 116.19 41.29 -71.47
N SER A 486 115.11 41.64 -72.16
CA SER A 486 115.04 41.64 -73.63
C SER A 486 116.03 42.66 -74.25
N HIS A 487 116.17 43.83 -73.62
CA HIS A 487 117.05 44.89 -74.11
C HIS A 487 118.54 44.54 -74.01
N LEU A 488 118.94 43.81 -72.96
CA LEU A 488 120.33 43.33 -72.77
C LEU A 488 120.70 42.19 -73.73
N GLN A 489 119.74 41.37 -74.14
CA GLN A 489 119.95 40.29 -75.10
C GLN A 489 120.21 40.81 -76.53
N SER A 490 119.63 41.95 -76.90
CA SER A 490 119.84 42.60 -78.22
C SER A 490 121.25 43.18 -78.37
N SER A 491 121.75 43.91 -77.37
CA SER A 491 123.12 44.48 -77.39
C SER A 491 124.24 43.44 -77.39
N LEU A 492 123.98 42.23 -76.88
CA LEU A 492 124.95 41.13 -76.91
C LEU A 492 125.12 40.52 -78.32
N SER A 493 124.15 40.72 -79.22
CA SER A 493 124.17 40.18 -80.58
C SER A 493 124.93 41.09 -81.57
N GLU A 494 124.86 42.41 -81.39
CA GLU A 494 125.59 43.41 -82.19
C GLU A 494 127.09 43.39 -81.90
N ASN A 495 127.47 43.28 -80.62
CA ASN A 495 128.88 43.22 -80.19
C ASN A 495 129.63 41.94 -80.64
N LYS A 496 128.93 40.91 -81.16
CA LYS A 496 129.55 39.69 -81.71
C LYS A 496 129.93 39.81 -83.19
N LYS A 497 129.38 40.79 -83.93
CA LYS A 497 129.63 40.97 -85.38
C LYS A 497 130.86 41.85 -85.67
N GLU A 498 131.20 42.79 -84.80
CA GLU A 498 132.39 43.65 -84.93
C GLU A 498 133.72 42.93 -84.60
N LEU A 499 133.64 41.71 -84.05
CA LEU A 499 134.78 40.91 -83.61
C LEU A 499 135.54 40.19 -84.77
N TYR A 500 135.06 40.31 -86.02
CA TYR A 500 135.66 39.63 -87.20
C TYR A 500 136.58 40.53 -88.03
N ASP A 501 136.45 41.87 -87.94
CA ASP A 501 137.20 42.83 -88.77
C ASP A 501 138.46 43.39 -88.10
N ILE A 502 138.64 43.21 -86.78
CA ILE A 502 139.88 43.57 -86.05
C ILE A 502 140.71 42.29 -85.80
N LYS A 503 140.90 41.52 -86.87
CA LYS A 503 141.85 40.39 -86.95
C LYS A 503 142.96 40.64 -87.98
N ARG A 504 143.16 41.90 -88.34
CA ARG A 504 144.25 42.36 -89.21
C ARG A 504 144.83 43.65 -88.64
N GLU A 505 145.89 43.47 -87.85
CA GLU A 505 146.79 44.50 -87.28
C GLU A 505 146.32 45.04 -85.91
N LEU A 506 146.90 44.70 -84.77
CA LEU A 506 148.20 44.08 -84.56
C LEU A 506 148.24 43.33 -83.22
N PHE A 507 148.55 42.05 -83.36
CA PHE A 507 149.15 41.17 -82.38
C PHE A 507 150.58 41.65 -82.13
N ASP A 508 150.80 42.23 -80.95
CA ASP A 508 152.07 42.30 -80.19
C ASP A 508 152.10 43.64 -79.45
N VAL A 509 152.22 43.76 -78.14
CA VAL A 509 152.36 42.86 -76.99
C VAL A 509 151.99 43.83 -75.85
N LYS A 510 150.88 43.69 -75.12
CA LYS A 510 150.55 42.62 -74.17
C LYS A 510 151.54 42.55 -73.02
N ARG A 511 151.17 43.15 -71.87
CA ARG A 511 151.53 42.79 -70.46
C ARG A 511 151.40 44.10 -69.65
N ASN A 512 150.39 44.37 -68.83
CA ASN A 512 149.48 43.61 -67.97
C ASN A 512 148.54 44.69 -67.35
N LEU A 513 147.20 44.64 -67.24
CA LEU A 513 146.28 43.71 -66.53
C LEU A 513 146.85 43.27 -65.17
N SER A 514 146.26 43.57 -64.02
CA SER A 514 144.88 43.36 -63.55
C SER A 514 144.85 43.94 -62.11
N GLU A 515 143.76 44.35 -61.47
CA GLU A 515 142.57 43.58 -61.11
C GLU A 515 141.62 44.58 -60.42
N LYS A 516 140.37 44.78 -60.86
CA LYS A 516 139.16 44.17 -60.27
C LYS A 516 139.34 43.56 -58.86
N ASP A 517 138.74 44.18 -57.85
CA ASP A 517 137.64 43.54 -57.09
C ASP A 517 137.00 44.48 -56.06
N MET A 518 135.76 44.12 -55.70
CA MET A 518 134.81 44.71 -54.73
C MET A 518 133.62 45.51 -55.28
N MET A 519 132.86 44.81 -56.11
CA MET A 519 131.39 44.73 -55.96
C MET A 519 131.04 43.97 -54.66
N LEU A 520 131.10 44.62 -53.48
CA LEU A 520 130.63 44.01 -52.22
C LEU A 520 129.87 45.00 -51.31
N GLN A 521 129.01 45.83 -51.89
CA GLN A 521 128.25 46.82 -51.10
C GLN A 521 126.85 47.12 -51.64
N GLN A 522 126.23 46.16 -52.33
CA GLN A 522 124.84 46.28 -52.83
C GLN A 522 123.91 45.15 -52.33
N CYS A 523 124.36 44.27 -51.42
CA CYS A 523 123.57 43.10 -50.99
C CYS A 523 123.21 43.08 -49.49
N GLN A 524 123.59 44.12 -48.71
CA GLN A 524 123.27 44.22 -47.28
C GLN A 524 122.12 45.18 -46.95
N GLN A 525 121.78 46.15 -47.81
CA GLN A 525 120.68 47.08 -47.54
C GLN A 525 119.28 46.53 -47.88
N ASP A 526 119.17 45.62 -48.85
CA ASP A 526 117.86 45.07 -49.26
C ASP A 526 117.39 43.88 -48.38
N SER A 527 118.30 43.25 -47.62
CA SER A 527 117.96 42.18 -46.66
C SER A 527 117.42 42.71 -45.32
N ASP A 528 117.84 43.91 -44.90
CA ASP A 528 117.39 44.51 -43.63
C ASP A 528 116.02 45.20 -43.80
N ARG A 529 115.77 45.81 -44.96
CA ARG A 529 114.47 46.44 -45.30
C ARG A 529 113.32 45.43 -45.40
N SER A 530 113.57 44.22 -45.93
CA SER A 530 112.58 43.13 -46.00
C SER A 530 112.30 42.45 -44.64
N LYS A 531 113.24 42.53 -43.69
CA LYS A 531 113.04 42.04 -42.31
C LYS A 531 112.19 43.01 -41.48
N GLU A 532 112.42 44.31 -41.60
CA GLU A 532 111.63 45.34 -40.89
C GLU A 532 110.16 45.35 -41.36
N GLU A 533 109.91 45.14 -42.65
CA GLU A 533 108.55 45.08 -43.21
C GLU A 533 107.81 43.79 -42.81
N LYS A 534 108.50 42.64 -42.72
CA LYS A 534 107.93 41.40 -42.19
C LYS A 534 107.63 41.47 -40.69
N ASP A 535 108.48 42.10 -39.90
CA ASP A 535 108.24 42.30 -38.46
C ASP A 535 107.08 43.27 -38.20
N PHE A 536 106.89 44.27 -39.06
CA PHE A 536 105.74 45.18 -39.02
C PHE A 536 104.43 44.42 -39.35
N ILE A 537 104.40 43.65 -40.43
CA ILE A 537 103.24 42.83 -40.84
C ILE A 537 102.90 41.77 -39.77
N GLN A 538 103.91 41.17 -39.14
CA GLN A 538 103.71 40.17 -38.08
C GLN A 538 103.11 40.80 -36.82
N LYS A 539 103.60 41.98 -36.39
CA LYS A 539 103.03 42.72 -35.26
C LYS A 539 101.60 43.19 -35.53
N GLU A 540 101.29 43.60 -36.76
CA GLU A 540 99.94 43.98 -37.16
C GLU A 540 98.99 42.77 -37.17
N ARG A 541 99.43 41.60 -37.65
CA ARG A 541 98.67 40.35 -37.55
C ARG A 541 98.39 39.93 -36.11
N GLU A 542 99.37 40.00 -35.22
CA GLU A 542 99.19 39.65 -33.81
C GLU A 542 98.23 40.60 -33.10
N ARG A 543 98.25 41.89 -33.46
CA ARG A 543 97.28 42.87 -32.98
C ARG A 543 95.86 42.55 -33.45
N ASN A 544 95.69 42.26 -34.74
CA ASN A 544 94.39 41.90 -35.32
C ASN A 544 93.82 40.59 -34.72
N VAL A 545 94.67 39.60 -34.42
CA VAL A 545 94.24 38.36 -33.76
C VAL A 545 93.79 38.62 -32.31
N LYS A 546 94.49 39.49 -31.57
CA LYS A 546 94.06 39.90 -30.23
C LYS A 546 92.71 40.62 -30.26
N ASP A 547 92.53 41.53 -31.20
CA ASP A 547 91.27 42.28 -31.36
C ASP A 547 90.11 41.33 -31.74
N ALA A 548 90.34 40.36 -32.64
CA ALA A 548 89.35 39.33 -32.98
C ALA A 548 88.99 38.42 -31.78
N GLN A 549 89.98 38.04 -30.96
CA GLN A 549 89.74 37.23 -29.74
C GLN A 549 88.96 38.00 -28.67
N GLN A 550 89.20 39.30 -28.53
CA GLN A 550 88.43 40.19 -27.66
C GLN A 550 86.97 40.24 -28.12
N GLN A 551 86.74 40.40 -29.43
CA GLN A 551 85.40 40.43 -30.02
C GLN A 551 84.64 39.10 -29.87
N LEU A 552 85.34 37.96 -29.95
CA LEU A 552 84.72 36.64 -29.73
C LEU A 552 84.21 36.49 -28.29
N LYS A 553 85.01 36.88 -27.30
CA LYS A 553 84.60 36.84 -25.87
C LYS A 553 83.37 37.69 -25.58
N GLU A 554 83.28 38.87 -26.20
CA GLU A 554 82.10 39.73 -26.07
C GLU A 554 80.86 39.11 -26.71
N THR A 555 81.03 38.37 -27.82
CA THR A 555 79.91 37.69 -28.50
C THR A 555 79.39 36.51 -27.67
N ASP A 556 80.28 35.74 -27.05
CA ASP A 556 79.92 34.64 -26.15
C ASP A 556 79.18 35.14 -24.90
N ALA A 557 79.58 36.30 -24.36
CA ALA A 557 78.90 36.94 -23.24
C ALA A 557 77.46 37.36 -23.59
N LEU A 558 77.24 37.92 -24.80
CA LEU A 558 75.91 38.27 -25.29
C LEU A 558 75.02 37.04 -25.53
N GLN A 559 75.59 35.93 -26.03
CA GLN A 559 74.85 34.67 -26.17
C GLN A 559 74.43 34.07 -24.83
N GLN A 560 75.27 34.19 -23.79
CA GLN A 560 74.91 33.72 -22.46
C GLN A 560 73.76 34.54 -21.86
N GLN A 561 73.80 35.86 -21.97
CA GLN A 561 72.71 36.73 -21.52
C GLN A 561 71.38 36.41 -22.23
N LEU A 562 71.42 36.07 -23.52
CA LEU A 562 70.22 35.66 -24.26
C LEU A 562 69.63 34.34 -23.73
N ARG A 563 70.47 33.36 -23.38
CA ARG A 563 70.03 32.08 -22.80
C ARG A 563 69.40 32.27 -21.42
N ASP A 564 69.98 33.13 -20.59
CA ASP A 564 69.47 33.44 -19.26
C ASP A 564 68.08 34.10 -19.37
N SER A 565 67.90 35.07 -20.27
CA SER A 565 66.60 35.70 -20.55
C SER A 565 65.55 34.71 -21.07
N GLN A 566 65.92 33.74 -21.91
CA GLN A 566 65.00 32.69 -22.38
C GLN A 566 64.54 31.76 -21.24
N SER A 567 65.44 31.46 -20.29
CA SER A 567 65.11 30.61 -19.14
C SER A 567 64.11 31.27 -18.18
N ALA A 568 64.21 32.59 -17.97
CA ALA A 568 63.29 33.36 -17.14
C ALA A 568 61.84 33.29 -17.66
N VAL A 569 61.64 33.37 -18.99
CA VAL A 569 60.32 33.28 -19.63
C VAL A 569 59.65 31.92 -19.38
N VAL A 570 60.41 30.82 -19.33
CA VAL A 570 59.87 29.47 -19.09
C VAL A 570 59.35 29.34 -17.65
N VAL A 571 60.05 29.93 -16.67
CA VAL A 571 59.63 29.92 -15.26
C VAL A 571 58.33 30.69 -15.07
N LEU A 572 58.21 31.87 -15.69
CA LEU A 572 56.99 32.69 -15.62
C LEU A 572 55.77 31.96 -16.21
N LYS A 573 55.93 31.26 -17.34
CA LYS A 573 54.85 30.45 -17.94
C LYS A 573 54.37 29.33 -16.99
N LYS A 574 55.30 28.62 -16.35
CA LYS A 574 54.95 27.53 -15.43
C LYS A 574 54.17 28.05 -14.21
N SER A 575 54.58 29.20 -13.67
CA SER A 575 53.86 29.85 -12.55
C SER A 575 52.43 30.27 -12.95
N ASN A 576 52.24 30.74 -14.18
CA ASN A 576 50.92 31.13 -14.70
C ASN A 576 49.98 29.91 -14.84
N ASP A 577 50.49 28.78 -15.34
CA ASP A 577 49.71 27.54 -15.49
C ASP A 577 49.22 26.97 -14.13
N GLU A 578 50.04 27.09 -13.08
CA GLU A 578 49.67 26.66 -11.73
C GLU A 578 48.55 27.52 -11.13
N GLN A 579 48.58 28.84 -11.35
CA GLN A 579 47.53 29.77 -10.91
C GLN A 579 46.20 29.54 -11.64
N GLN A 580 46.25 29.30 -12.97
CA GLN A 580 45.04 28.98 -13.75
C GLN A 580 44.36 27.68 -13.28
N LYS A 581 45.15 26.68 -12.85
CA LYS A 581 44.60 25.45 -12.26
C LYS A 581 43.90 25.72 -10.92
N ALA A 582 44.49 26.55 -10.06
CA ALA A 582 43.89 26.93 -8.78
C ALA A 582 42.54 27.66 -8.97
N LEU A 583 42.48 28.60 -9.92
CA LEU A 583 41.26 29.33 -10.30
C LEU A 583 40.12 28.38 -10.74
N LYS A 584 40.43 27.43 -11.63
CA LYS A 584 39.44 26.42 -12.08
C LYS A 584 38.89 25.56 -10.96
N ASN A 585 39.71 25.22 -9.96
CA ASN A 585 39.26 24.41 -8.82
C ASN A 585 38.28 25.19 -7.92
N ILE A 586 38.54 26.47 -7.67
CA ILE A 586 37.64 27.34 -6.88
C ILE A 586 36.30 27.55 -7.61
N GLU A 587 36.33 27.78 -8.93
CA GLU A 587 35.12 27.91 -9.75
C GLU A 587 34.27 26.64 -9.74
N ARG A 588 34.90 25.46 -9.88
CA ARG A 588 34.20 24.17 -9.80
C ARG A 588 33.53 23.95 -8.45
N HIS A 589 34.20 24.33 -7.35
CA HIS A 589 33.63 24.17 -6.01
C HIS A 589 32.43 25.11 -5.79
N LYS A 590 32.50 26.34 -6.30
CA LYS A 590 31.38 27.29 -6.31
C LYS A 590 30.16 26.76 -7.07
N GLU A 591 30.36 26.17 -8.26
CA GLU A 591 29.26 25.58 -9.06
C GLU A 591 28.59 24.40 -8.34
N GLN A 592 29.38 23.54 -7.68
CA GLN A 592 28.85 22.42 -6.89
C GLN A 592 27.96 22.90 -5.73
N LEU A 593 28.40 23.91 -4.99
CA LEU A 593 27.61 24.49 -3.89
C LEU A 593 26.33 25.17 -4.40
N GLN A 594 26.37 25.85 -5.56
CA GLN A 594 25.17 26.43 -6.18
C GLN A 594 24.15 25.37 -6.60
N GLN A 595 24.59 24.26 -7.18
CA GLN A 595 23.69 23.14 -7.53
C GLN A 595 23.03 22.52 -6.28
N LEU A 596 23.79 22.31 -5.21
CA LEU A 596 23.26 21.77 -3.96
C LEU A 596 22.19 22.69 -3.35
N LEU A 597 22.41 24.01 -3.40
CA LEU A 597 21.43 24.99 -2.90
C LEU A 597 20.12 24.94 -3.70
N LEU A 598 20.20 24.87 -5.04
CA LEU A 598 19.02 24.82 -5.91
C LEU A 598 18.21 23.53 -5.69
N GLN A 599 18.88 22.37 -5.64
CA GLN A 599 18.24 21.08 -5.36
C GLN A 599 17.50 21.09 -4.01
N SER A 600 18.13 21.65 -2.97
CA SER A 600 17.52 21.75 -1.64
C SER A 600 16.26 22.62 -1.64
N GLN A 601 16.23 23.71 -2.42
CA GLN A 601 15.06 24.59 -2.53
C GLN A 601 13.89 23.92 -3.27
N ASP A 602 14.18 23.22 -4.36
CA ASP A 602 13.16 22.50 -5.15
C ASP A 602 12.53 21.35 -4.35
N GLU A 603 13.34 20.54 -3.66
CA GLU A 603 12.86 19.46 -2.79
C GLU A 603 11.93 19.98 -1.68
N LYS A 604 12.26 21.13 -1.09
CA LYS A 604 11.42 21.79 -0.08
C LYS A 604 10.08 22.24 -0.67
N ALA A 605 10.10 22.85 -1.85
CA ALA A 605 8.89 23.32 -2.52
C ALA A 605 7.99 22.15 -2.98
N GLN A 606 8.57 21.03 -3.39
CA GLN A 606 7.85 19.83 -3.79
C GLN A 606 7.16 19.17 -2.57
N LYS A 607 7.91 18.87 -1.51
CA LYS A 607 7.34 18.26 -0.28
C LYS A 607 6.23 19.12 0.33
N SER A 608 6.41 20.44 0.36
CA SER A 608 5.38 21.36 0.88
C SER A 608 4.07 21.29 0.08
N ARG A 609 4.17 21.20 -1.26
CA ARG A 609 2.99 21.06 -2.13
C ARG A 609 2.27 19.72 -1.93
N GLU A 610 3.00 18.63 -1.82
CA GLU A 610 2.44 17.29 -1.58
C GLU A 610 1.64 17.24 -0.26
N PHE A 611 2.20 17.75 0.84
CA PHE A 611 1.50 17.81 2.13
C PHE A 611 0.22 18.67 2.09
N GLN A 612 0.24 19.80 1.38
CA GLN A 612 -0.92 20.69 1.26
C GLN A 612 -2.07 20.01 0.48
N LEU A 613 -1.73 19.30 -0.60
CA LEU A 613 -2.72 18.55 -1.39
C LEU A 613 -3.36 17.42 -0.57
N GLU A 614 -2.56 16.63 0.15
CA GLU A 614 -3.08 15.54 1.00
C GLU A 614 -4.00 16.10 2.10
N LYS A 615 -3.59 17.18 2.77
CA LYS A 615 -4.40 17.83 3.80
C LYS A 615 -5.73 18.34 3.26
N ALA A 616 -5.73 19.00 2.10
CA ALA A 616 -6.95 19.54 1.50
C ALA A 616 -7.95 18.43 1.15
N ALA A 617 -7.48 17.31 0.59
CA ALA A 617 -8.31 16.15 0.26
C ALA A 617 -8.98 15.55 1.51
N LEU A 618 -8.24 15.41 2.61
CA LEU A 618 -8.78 14.88 3.87
C LEU A 618 -9.77 15.82 4.55
N GLN A 619 -9.51 17.12 4.53
CA GLN A 619 -10.44 18.12 5.06
C GLN A 619 -11.75 18.14 4.27
N GLN A 620 -11.68 17.97 2.96
CA GLN A 620 -12.87 17.80 2.13
C GLN A 620 -13.65 16.54 2.54
N ARG A 621 -12.99 15.39 2.64
CA ARG A 621 -13.64 14.13 3.05
C ARG A 621 -14.26 14.21 4.45
N LEU A 622 -13.59 14.89 5.38
CA LEU A 622 -14.13 15.13 6.72
C LEU A 622 -15.44 15.94 6.65
N ARG A 623 -15.47 17.02 5.85
CA ARG A 623 -16.68 17.84 5.67
C ARG A 623 -17.82 17.03 5.07
N GLU A 624 -17.55 16.24 4.03
CA GLU A 624 -18.53 15.38 3.37
C GLU A 624 -19.12 14.35 4.36
N SER A 625 -18.27 13.67 5.14
CA SER A 625 -18.70 12.71 6.17
C SER A 625 -19.53 13.40 7.28
N GLN A 626 -19.15 14.61 7.71
CA GLN A 626 -19.92 15.41 8.68
C GLN A 626 -21.31 15.80 8.15
N GLU A 627 -21.40 16.22 6.89
CA GLU A 627 -22.66 16.60 6.23
C GLU A 627 -23.60 15.39 6.13
N GLU A 628 -23.09 14.22 5.71
CA GLU A 628 -23.85 12.97 5.65
C GLU A 628 -24.37 12.55 7.03
N ILE A 629 -23.54 12.64 8.06
CA ILE A 629 -23.95 12.32 9.43
C ILE A 629 -25.01 13.28 9.91
N ARG A 630 -24.85 14.59 9.66
CA ARG A 630 -25.86 15.59 10.01
C ARG A 630 -27.19 15.30 9.30
N ARG A 631 -27.13 14.91 8.02
CA ARG A 631 -28.31 14.47 7.26
C ARG A 631 -28.95 13.22 7.88
N CYS A 632 -28.17 12.18 8.18
CA CYS A 632 -28.66 10.96 8.83
C CYS A 632 -29.23 11.22 10.24
N GLN A 633 -28.61 12.11 11.01
CA GLN A 633 -29.09 12.54 12.32
C GLN A 633 -30.37 13.37 12.21
N ASN A 634 -30.47 14.24 11.21
CA ASN A 634 -31.71 14.97 10.93
C ASN A 634 -32.83 14.02 10.49
N GLU A 635 -32.56 13.09 9.57
CA GLU A 635 -33.51 12.04 9.16
C GLU A 635 -33.90 11.13 10.34
N CYS A 636 -32.99 10.87 11.29
CA CYS A 636 -33.26 10.06 12.48
C CYS A 636 -34.02 10.85 13.56
N SER A 637 -33.68 12.12 13.80
CA SER A 637 -34.31 12.99 14.80
C SER A 637 -35.76 13.35 14.43
N VAL A 638 -36.03 13.60 13.15
CA VAL A 638 -37.39 13.83 12.63
C VAL A 638 -38.28 12.58 12.80
N LEU A 639 -37.68 11.39 12.93
CA LEU A 639 -38.40 10.11 13.08
C LEU A 639 -38.36 9.51 14.51
N CYS A 640 -37.47 9.93 15.39
CA CYS A 640 -37.30 9.37 16.75
C CYS A 640 -37.92 10.22 17.87
N GLY A 641 -38.12 11.53 17.67
CA GLY A 641 -38.61 12.41 18.75
C GLY A 641 -40.12 12.40 19.02
N ALA A 642 -40.95 11.83 18.14
CA ALA A 642 -42.40 12.02 18.20
C ALA A 642 -43.17 11.03 19.10
N TRP A 643 -42.60 9.88 19.42
CA TRP A 643 -43.26 8.82 20.20
C TRP A 643 -42.56 8.51 21.53
N GLN A 644 -41.37 9.07 21.75
CA GLN A 644 -40.63 8.89 22.99
C GLN A 644 -41.27 9.72 24.12
N ILE A 645 -41.48 9.09 25.26
CA ILE A 645 -42.09 9.68 26.45
C ILE A 645 -41.09 9.62 27.61
N ASP A 646 -41.04 10.66 28.45
CA ASP A 646 -40.30 10.62 29.72
C ASP A 646 -41.09 9.78 30.74
N GLU A 647 -40.43 8.81 31.37
CA GLU A 647 -41.03 7.94 32.38
C GLU A 647 -41.70 8.72 33.52
N LYS A 648 -41.18 9.90 33.88
CA LYS A 648 -41.73 10.76 34.94
C LYS A 648 -43.11 11.30 34.61
N GLU A 649 -43.51 11.31 33.34
CA GLU A 649 -44.81 11.79 32.89
C GLU A 649 -45.91 10.70 33.00
N VAL A 650 -45.52 9.46 33.29
CA VAL A 650 -46.42 8.31 33.40
C VAL A 650 -46.67 7.96 34.86
N LYS A 651 -47.90 8.15 35.32
CA LYS A 651 -48.32 7.76 36.68
C LYS A 651 -49.04 6.43 36.65
N LEU A 652 -48.47 5.43 37.31
CA LEU A 652 -49.01 4.08 37.34
C LEU A 652 -50.04 3.94 38.47
N THR A 653 -51.04 3.10 38.26
CA THR A 653 -52.04 2.75 39.29
C THR A 653 -51.87 1.30 39.71
N ASP A 654 -52.48 0.89 40.82
CA ASP A 654 -52.39 -0.49 41.34
C ASP A 654 -53.28 -1.49 40.56
N LYS A 655 -54.01 -1.03 39.53
CA LYS A 655 -54.92 -1.89 38.77
C LYS A 655 -54.21 -2.60 37.64
N GLU A 656 -54.00 -3.91 37.81
CA GLU A 656 -53.55 -4.82 36.75
C GLU A 656 -54.68 -5.11 35.75
N LEU A 657 -54.38 -4.99 34.45
CA LEU A 657 -55.27 -5.35 33.35
C LEU A 657 -55.01 -6.76 32.83
N GLY A 658 -53.77 -7.24 32.96
CA GLY A 658 -53.41 -8.60 32.58
C GLY A 658 -51.91 -8.85 32.66
N ARG A 659 -51.56 -10.13 32.68
CA ARG A 659 -50.18 -10.62 32.73
C ARG A 659 -50.00 -11.70 31.69
N GLY A 660 -48.98 -11.53 30.84
CA GLY A 660 -48.65 -12.46 29.78
C GLY A 660 -47.19 -12.87 29.81
N ALA A 661 -46.78 -13.71 28.86
CA ALA A 661 -45.40 -14.19 28.73
C ALA A 661 -44.37 -13.06 28.54
N TYR A 662 -44.81 -11.91 28.01
CA TYR A 662 -43.94 -10.79 27.65
C TYR A 662 -43.88 -9.70 28.72
N GLY A 663 -44.77 -9.73 29.71
CA GLY A 663 -44.90 -8.61 30.63
C GLY A 663 -46.20 -8.51 31.40
N VAL A 664 -46.28 -7.46 32.22
CA VAL A 664 -47.48 -7.07 32.97
C VAL A 664 -48.07 -5.82 32.32
N VAL A 665 -49.40 -5.74 32.22
CA VAL A 665 -50.12 -4.57 31.74
C VAL A 665 -50.90 -3.96 32.90
N MET A 666 -50.63 -2.70 33.20
CA MET A 666 -51.28 -1.94 34.28
C MET A 666 -52.08 -0.77 33.69
N VAL A 667 -53.06 -0.28 34.44
CA VAL A 667 -53.66 1.03 34.16
C VAL A 667 -52.69 2.13 34.62
N GLY A 668 -52.48 3.12 33.77
CA GLY A 668 -51.74 4.34 34.09
C GLY A 668 -52.49 5.61 33.68
N VAL A 669 -51.91 6.75 34.04
CA VAL A 669 -52.34 8.09 33.66
C VAL A 669 -51.16 8.80 33.00
N PHE A 670 -51.35 9.25 31.78
CA PHE A 670 -50.39 10.03 31.00
C PHE A 670 -51.05 11.34 30.57
N HIS A 671 -50.49 12.48 31.00
CA HIS A 671 -51.04 13.84 30.74
C HIS A 671 -52.55 13.97 31.04
N GLY A 672 -53.02 13.31 32.09
CA GLY A 672 -54.44 13.31 32.51
C GLY A 672 -55.34 12.30 31.78
N LEU A 673 -54.82 11.59 30.77
CA LEU A 673 -55.54 10.54 30.06
C LEU A 673 -55.25 9.16 30.64
N LYS A 674 -56.27 8.32 30.72
CA LYS A 674 -56.15 6.93 31.13
C LYS A 674 -55.52 6.09 30.01
N VAL A 675 -54.42 5.41 30.31
CA VAL A 675 -53.63 4.61 29.37
C VAL A 675 -53.42 3.19 29.88
N ALA A 676 -53.16 2.26 28.97
CA ALA A 676 -52.63 0.94 29.31
C ALA A 676 -51.10 0.99 29.22
N VAL A 677 -50.42 0.59 30.28
CA VAL A 677 -48.95 0.61 30.38
C VAL A 677 -48.43 -0.81 30.50
N LYS A 678 -47.69 -1.26 29.50
CA LYS A 678 -47.09 -2.61 29.46
C LYS A 678 -45.61 -2.52 29.86
N TYR A 679 -45.23 -3.29 30.87
CA TYR A 679 -43.85 -3.50 31.30
C TYR A 679 -43.31 -4.76 30.66
N LEU A 680 -42.16 -4.68 30.01
CA LEU A 680 -41.48 -5.88 29.53
C LEU A 680 -40.71 -6.55 30.68
N HIS A 681 -40.70 -7.88 30.73
CA HIS A 681 -39.86 -8.60 31.70
C HIS A 681 -38.37 -8.31 31.46
N PRO A 682 -37.52 -8.20 32.51
CA PRO A 682 -36.11 -7.81 32.38
C PRO A 682 -35.28 -8.66 31.40
N ALA A 683 -35.57 -9.97 31.28
CA ALA A 683 -34.92 -10.87 30.33
C ALA A 683 -35.19 -10.50 28.85
N ILE A 684 -36.26 -9.75 28.59
CA ILE A 684 -36.66 -9.25 27.26
C ILE A 684 -36.08 -7.84 27.02
N ALA A 685 -35.61 -7.12 28.03
CA ALA A 685 -35.12 -5.74 27.91
C ALA A 685 -33.62 -5.61 27.56
N SER A 686 -32.88 -6.71 27.36
CA SER A 686 -31.43 -6.67 27.10
C SER A 686 -31.04 -5.87 25.83
N TYR A 687 -29.80 -5.35 25.77
CA TYR A 687 -29.25 -4.51 24.68
C TYR A 687 -29.49 -5.04 23.25
N TYR A 688 -29.58 -6.37 23.06
CA TYR A 688 -29.95 -7.03 21.78
C TYR A 688 -31.39 -6.71 21.31
N ASN A 689 -32.26 -6.27 22.22
CA ASN A 689 -33.66 -5.94 21.94
C ASN A 689 -33.91 -4.44 21.80
N GLN A 690 -32.98 -3.54 22.15
CA GLN A 690 -33.24 -2.10 22.09
C GLN A 690 -33.44 -1.59 20.66
N GLU A 691 -32.61 -2.00 19.70
CA GLU A 691 -32.79 -1.58 18.30
C GLU A 691 -34.06 -2.17 17.66
N ARG A 692 -34.40 -3.41 18.01
CA ARG A 692 -35.64 -4.07 17.59
C ARG A 692 -36.85 -3.35 18.18
N PHE A 693 -36.79 -3.04 19.47
CA PHE A 693 -37.80 -2.27 20.19
C PHE A 693 -37.98 -0.88 19.56
N ILE A 694 -36.90 -0.14 19.27
CA ILE A 694 -36.97 1.16 18.56
C ILE A 694 -37.65 1.02 17.22
N ARG A 695 -37.29 0.00 16.43
CA ARG A 695 -37.88 -0.25 15.12
C ARG A 695 -39.37 -0.58 15.24
N GLU A 696 -39.76 -1.39 16.22
CA GLU A 696 -41.15 -1.75 16.49
C GLU A 696 -41.96 -0.54 16.95
N MET A 697 -41.46 0.25 17.89
CA MET A 697 -42.14 1.46 18.38
C MET A 697 -42.27 2.51 17.27
N LYS A 698 -41.25 2.65 16.41
CA LYS A 698 -41.31 3.50 15.23
C LYS A 698 -42.40 3.03 14.27
N MET A 699 -42.50 1.75 13.96
CA MET A 699 -43.58 1.23 13.11
C MET A 699 -44.95 1.41 13.76
N ALA A 700 -45.10 1.09 15.05
CA ALA A 700 -46.33 1.31 15.79
C ALA A 700 -46.73 2.80 15.85
N SER A 701 -45.77 3.72 15.85
CA SER A 701 -46.03 5.16 15.80
C SER A 701 -46.61 5.64 14.46
N LEU A 702 -46.37 4.90 13.37
CA LEU A 702 -46.86 5.23 12.03
C LEU A 702 -48.24 4.65 11.75
N LEU A 703 -48.64 3.58 12.45
CA LEU A 703 -49.91 2.92 12.23
C LEU A 703 -51.04 3.65 12.97
N ARG A 704 -52.06 4.06 12.22
CA ARG A 704 -53.22 4.82 12.71
C ARG A 704 -54.49 4.30 12.03
N HIS A 705 -55.32 3.59 12.78
CA HIS A 705 -56.57 3.03 12.27
C HIS A 705 -57.59 2.86 13.41
N PRO A 706 -58.89 3.15 13.22
CA PRO A 706 -59.91 3.06 14.27
C PRO A 706 -60.09 1.65 14.87
N ASN A 707 -59.68 0.60 14.15
CA ASN A 707 -59.76 -0.79 14.62
C ASN A 707 -58.41 -1.41 14.99
N LEU A 708 -57.38 -0.60 15.18
CA LEU A 708 -56.12 -0.99 15.81
C LEU A 708 -55.98 -0.26 17.15
N VAL A 709 -55.50 -0.95 18.19
CA VAL A 709 -55.28 -0.35 19.51
C VAL A 709 -54.21 0.72 19.40
N GLN A 710 -54.56 1.98 19.61
CA GLN A 710 -53.74 3.14 19.35
C GLN A 710 -52.48 3.14 20.23
N PHE A 711 -51.32 3.05 19.60
CA PHE A 711 -50.03 3.29 20.24
C PHE A 711 -49.86 4.78 20.54
N ILE A 712 -49.50 5.11 21.79
CA ILE A 712 -49.35 6.48 22.27
C ILE A 712 -47.87 6.85 22.30
N GLY A 713 -47.03 5.97 22.87
CA GLY A 713 -45.60 6.18 22.94
C GLY A 713 -44.90 5.15 23.81
N ALA A 714 -43.60 5.32 24.00
CA ALA A 714 -42.81 4.42 24.83
C ALA A 714 -41.65 5.15 25.53
N THR A 715 -41.22 4.60 26.66
CA THR A 715 -40.05 5.11 27.39
C THR A 715 -38.79 4.32 27.04
N PHE A 716 -37.63 4.94 27.26
CA PHE A 716 -36.31 4.32 27.14
C PHE A 716 -35.65 4.15 28.50
N GLY A 717 -34.96 3.04 28.71
CA GLY A 717 -34.23 2.73 29.94
C GLY A 717 -34.20 1.24 30.24
N ASP A 718 -33.74 0.88 31.44
CA ASP A 718 -33.63 -0.52 31.89
C ASP A 718 -34.98 -1.24 32.01
N ARG A 719 -36.08 -0.46 32.07
CA ARG A 719 -37.46 -0.94 32.12
C ARG A 719 -38.34 -0.16 31.13
N PRO A 720 -38.29 -0.49 29.84
CA PRO A 720 -39.08 0.22 28.83
C PRO A 720 -40.58 0.01 29.09
N LEU A 721 -41.33 1.12 29.04
CA LEU A 721 -42.79 1.15 29.14
C LEU A 721 -43.37 1.36 27.75
N ILE A 722 -44.37 0.56 27.39
CA ILE A 722 -45.16 0.77 26.16
C ILE A 722 -46.53 1.29 26.57
N LEU A 723 -46.92 2.45 26.02
CA LEU A 723 -48.19 3.09 26.30
C LEU A 723 -49.13 2.94 25.09
N THR A 724 -50.33 2.46 25.35
CA THR A 724 -51.42 2.42 24.38
C THR A 724 -52.70 2.98 24.97
N GLU A 725 -53.72 3.18 24.14
CA GLU A 725 -55.07 3.44 24.65
C GLU A 725 -55.53 2.31 25.58
N CYS A 726 -56.31 2.65 26.60
CA CYS A 726 -56.84 1.70 27.56
C CYS A 726 -58.19 1.17 27.09
N MET A 727 -58.31 -0.14 26.90
CA MET A 727 -59.57 -0.83 26.56
C MET A 727 -60.20 -1.45 27.83
N THR A 728 -61.51 -1.75 27.79
CA THR A 728 -62.23 -2.22 29.00
C THR A 728 -62.02 -3.70 29.32
N THR A 729 -61.86 -4.55 28.29
CA THR A 729 -61.80 -6.01 28.40
C THR A 729 -61.18 -6.60 27.12
N SER A 730 -60.97 -7.92 27.07
CA SER A 730 -60.62 -8.63 25.84
C SER A 730 -61.75 -9.58 25.42
N LEU A 731 -61.78 -9.95 24.14
CA LEU A 731 -62.76 -10.88 23.60
C LEU A 731 -62.72 -12.24 24.33
N TYR A 732 -61.53 -12.71 24.68
CA TYR A 732 -61.36 -13.92 25.50
C TYR A 732 -62.11 -13.86 26.83
N HIS A 733 -62.02 -12.72 27.55
CA HIS A 733 -62.72 -12.56 28.82
C HIS A 733 -64.23 -12.42 28.65
N GLU A 734 -64.70 -11.78 27.59
CA GLU A 734 -66.14 -11.68 27.31
C GLU A 734 -66.75 -13.03 26.92
N ASN A 735 -66.07 -13.83 26.09
CA ASN A 735 -66.51 -15.20 25.75
C ASN A 735 -66.65 -16.08 27.02
N LYS A 736 -65.76 -15.91 28.00
CA LYS A 736 -65.85 -16.61 29.30
C LYS A 736 -67.06 -16.20 30.14
N LYS A 737 -67.60 -14.99 29.97
CA LYS A 737 -68.79 -14.52 30.71
C LYS A 737 -70.07 -15.09 30.14
N GLY A 738 -70.06 -15.48 28.86
CA GLY A 738 -71.21 -16.08 28.19
C GLY A 738 -71.17 -15.84 26.68
N GLN A 739 -72.15 -16.45 25.99
CA GLN A 739 -72.29 -16.33 24.53
C GLN A 739 -72.58 -14.88 24.13
N LEU A 740 -71.77 -14.33 23.23
CA LEU A 740 -72.03 -13.04 22.62
C LEU A 740 -73.29 -13.07 21.74
N ALA A 741 -74.05 -11.97 21.74
CA ALA A 741 -75.21 -11.82 20.87
C ALA A 741 -74.77 -11.78 19.39
N ARG A 742 -75.62 -12.31 18.49
CA ARG A 742 -75.31 -12.40 17.06
C ARG A 742 -74.89 -11.05 16.43
N PRO A 743 -75.58 -9.92 16.70
CA PRO A 743 -75.17 -8.62 16.16
C PRO A 743 -73.79 -8.18 16.67
N SER A 744 -73.45 -8.52 17.91
CA SER A 744 -72.15 -8.21 18.52
C SER A 744 -71.02 -8.99 17.84
N ILE A 745 -71.22 -10.29 17.57
CA ILE A 745 -70.26 -11.13 16.85
C ILE A 745 -69.96 -10.55 15.47
N LEU A 746 -71.00 -10.20 14.71
CA LEU A 746 -70.85 -9.60 13.37
C LEU A 746 -70.11 -8.25 13.44
N SER A 747 -70.47 -7.41 14.40
CA SER A 747 -69.85 -6.10 14.58
C SER A 747 -68.35 -6.23 14.94
N ILE A 748 -68.00 -7.16 15.82
CA ILE A 748 -66.60 -7.42 16.21
C ILE A 748 -65.83 -7.98 15.01
N ALA A 749 -66.40 -8.95 14.29
CA ALA A 749 -65.80 -9.57 13.10
C ALA A 749 -65.42 -8.53 12.03
N ILE A 750 -66.35 -7.63 11.70
CA ILE A 750 -66.12 -6.56 10.71
C ILE A 750 -64.99 -5.64 11.17
N GLN A 751 -65.01 -5.21 12.43
CA GLN A 751 -63.98 -4.32 12.97
C GLN A 751 -62.59 -4.96 12.94
N VAL A 752 -62.47 -6.23 13.32
CA VAL A 752 -61.20 -6.97 13.25
C VAL A 752 -60.73 -7.10 11.79
N ALA A 753 -61.63 -7.46 10.86
CA ALA A 753 -61.31 -7.58 9.44
C ALA A 753 -60.80 -6.26 8.84
N LEU A 754 -61.41 -5.11 9.20
CA LEU A 754 -60.96 -3.79 8.76
C LEU A 754 -59.55 -3.46 9.30
N GLY A 755 -59.26 -3.80 10.56
CA GLY A 755 -57.93 -3.64 11.15
C GLY A 755 -56.87 -4.48 10.44
N LEU A 756 -57.15 -5.75 10.16
CA LEU A 756 -56.24 -6.63 9.43
C LEU A 756 -56.04 -6.19 7.99
N ASN A 757 -57.11 -5.80 7.29
CA ASN A 757 -57.03 -5.27 5.93
C ASN A 757 -56.14 -4.03 5.85
N TYR A 758 -56.24 -3.11 6.82
CA TYR A 758 -55.35 -1.96 6.90
C TYR A 758 -53.87 -2.36 7.01
N LEU A 759 -53.54 -3.38 7.81
CA LEU A 759 -52.17 -3.90 7.92
C LEU A 759 -51.70 -4.57 6.62
N HIS A 760 -52.57 -5.37 5.99
CA HIS A 760 -52.25 -6.09 4.75
C HIS A 760 -52.04 -5.16 3.55
N LEU A 761 -52.66 -3.98 3.54
CA LEU A 761 -52.54 -3.00 2.46
C LEU A 761 -51.31 -2.06 2.58
N GLN A 762 -50.51 -2.18 3.64
CA GLN A 762 -49.30 -1.37 3.79
C GLN A 762 -48.29 -1.61 2.64
N LYS A 763 -47.50 -0.57 2.32
CA LYS A 763 -46.50 -0.58 1.24
C LYS A 763 -45.12 -0.15 1.78
N PRO A 764 -44.00 -0.67 1.23
CA PRO A 764 -43.90 -1.54 0.04
C PRO A 764 -44.37 -2.99 0.28
N ASN A 765 -44.35 -3.47 1.52
CA ASN A 765 -44.73 -4.84 1.88
C ASN A 765 -45.95 -4.83 2.81
N ALA A 766 -46.82 -5.82 2.66
CA ALA A 766 -47.94 -6.08 3.55
C ALA A 766 -47.44 -6.38 4.98
N LEU A 767 -48.10 -5.83 6.00
CA LEU A 767 -47.81 -6.15 7.40
C LEU A 767 -48.71 -7.30 7.87
N ILE A 768 -48.11 -8.41 8.32
CA ILE A 768 -48.82 -9.60 8.82
C ILE A 768 -48.82 -9.53 10.36
N HIS A 769 -49.98 -9.73 10.99
CA HIS A 769 -50.19 -9.67 12.44
C HIS A 769 -49.57 -10.86 13.19
N ARG A 770 -49.75 -12.08 12.66
CA ARG A 770 -49.16 -13.36 13.13
C ARG A 770 -49.64 -13.89 14.48
N ASP A 771 -50.38 -13.12 15.26
CA ASP A 771 -50.98 -13.59 16.53
C ASP A 771 -52.44 -13.14 16.70
N VAL A 772 -53.25 -13.32 15.65
CA VAL A 772 -54.69 -13.00 15.73
C VAL A 772 -55.38 -14.06 16.60
N SER A 773 -55.84 -13.66 17.78
CA SER A 773 -56.48 -14.56 18.76
C SER A 773 -57.41 -13.78 19.70
N SER A 774 -58.34 -14.44 20.38
CA SER A 774 -59.30 -13.76 21.26
C SER A 774 -58.68 -12.98 22.44
N PRO A 775 -57.49 -13.33 22.97
CA PRO A 775 -56.77 -12.47 23.91
C PRO A 775 -56.29 -11.14 23.30
N ASN A 776 -55.94 -11.14 22.02
CA ASN A 776 -55.38 -9.98 21.31
C ASN A 776 -56.44 -9.12 20.59
N ILE A 777 -57.72 -9.44 20.76
CA ILE A 777 -58.83 -8.56 20.37
C ILE A 777 -59.34 -7.86 21.63
N LEU A 778 -59.05 -6.57 21.74
CA LEU A 778 -59.48 -5.76 22.87
C LEU A 778 -60.82 -5.07 22.57
N LEU A 779 -61.66 -5.00 23.59
CA LEU A 779 -63.02 -4.50 23.50
C LEU A 779 -63.23 -3.32 24.45
N ASP A 780 -63.90 -2.30 23.93
CA ASP A 780 -64.45 -1.21 24.71
C ASP A 780 -65.98 -1.38 24.75
N ASN A 781 -66.52 -1.63 25.93
CA ASN A 781 -67.94 -1.90 26.14
C ASN A 781 -68.71 -0.58 26.17
N MET A 782 -69.48 -0.33 25.11
CA MET A 782 -70.26 0.90 24.92
C MET A 782 -71.69 0.78 25.48
N GLY A 783 -71.99 -0.27 26.27
CA GLY A 783 -73.34 -0.60 26.75
C GLY A 783 -74.20 -1.30 25.68
N ALA A 784 -75.41 -1.73 26.06
CA ALA A 784 -76.41 -2.35 25.17
C ALA A 784 -75.85 -3.43 24.21
N ALA A 785 -74.89 -4.25 24.67
CA ALA A 785 -74.19 -5.27 23.86
C ALA A 785 -73.47 -4.73 22.61
N LYS A 786 -73.12 -3.44 22.59
CA LYS A 786 -72.30 -2.80 21.55
C LYS A 786 -70.85 -2.73 22.00
N TYR A 787 -69.96 -3.25 21.16
CA TYR A 787 -68.53 -3.25 21.42
C TYR A 787 -67.78 -2.50 20.32
N ARG A 788 -66.83 -1.67 20.73
CA ARG A 788 -65.77 -1.23 19.83
C ARG A 788 -64.62 -2.22 19.94
N ALA A 789 -64.31 -2.89 18.84
CA ALA A 789 -63.26 -3.90 18.79
C ALA A 789 -62.03 -3.34 18.09
N LYS A 790 -60.87 -3.62 18.68
CA LYS A 790 -59.57 -3.23 18.16
C LYS A 790 -58.57 -4.37 18.29
N VAL A 791 -57.76 -4.55 17.25
CA VAL A 791 -56.67 -5.52 17.25
C VAL A 791 -55.49 -4.93 18.03
N SER A 792 -54.97 -5.66 19.02
CA SER A 792 -53.80 -5.29 19.83
C SER A 792 -52.60 -6.17 19.52
N ASP A 793 -51.43 -5.81 20.07
CA ASP A 793 -50.20 -6.59 19.94
C ASP A 793 -49.77 -6.87 18.49
N TYR A 794 -50.27 -6.04 17.56
CA TYR A 794 -49.81 -5.97 16.17
C TYR A 794 -48.33 -5.57 16.07
N GLY A 795 -47.71 -5.12 17.18
CA GLY A 795 -46.33 -4.70 17.32
C GLY A 795 -45.25 -5.79 17.25
N SER A 796 -45.58 -7.08 17.11
CA SER A 796 -44.60 -8.19 16.99
C SER A 796 -43.87 -8.25 15.63
N PHE A 797 -43.64 -7.07 15.03
CA PHE A 797 -43.13 -6.88 13.67
C PHE A 797 -41.66 -7.28 13.51
N ALA A 798 -40.86 -7.40 14.58
CA ALA A 798 -39.44 -7.78 14.47
C ALA A 798 -39.22 -9.21 13.93
N ARG A 799 -40.27 -10.02 13.78
CA ARG A 799 -40.16 -11.36 13.18
C ARG A 799 -40.26 -11.34 11.65
N ALA A 800 -40.62 -10.22 11.03
CA ALA A 800 -40.91 -10.14 9.59
C ALA A 800 -39.70 -9.76 8.72
N VAL A 801 -38.68 -9.11 9.27
CA VAL A 801 -37.45 -8.74 8.52
C VAL A 801 -36.33 -9.77 8.70
N ASP A 802 -36.49 -10.71 9.64
CA ASP A 802 -35.44 -11.65 10.06
C ASP A 802 -35.98 -13.07 10.32
N SER A 803 -36.97 -13.48 9.52
CA SER A 803 -37.83 -14.67 9.70
C SER A 803 -37.09 -16.01 9.88
N GLN A 804 -36.63 -16.29 11.10
CA GLN A 804 -36.24 -17.63 11.55
C GLN A 804 -37.05 -18.12 12.77
N THR A 805 -38.00 -17.34 13.28
CA THR A 805 -38.75 -17.77 14.45
C THR A 805 -39.87 -18.74 14.07
N LYS A 806 -39.62 -20.04 14.28
CA LYS A 806 -40.63 -21.10 14.16
C LYS A 806 -41.81 -20.81 15.10
N GLN A 807 -43.04 -20.97 14.58
CA GLN A 807 -44.30 -20.84 15.35
C GLN A 807 -44.49 -19.49 16.08
N PRO A 808 -44.73 -18.37 15.38
CA PRO A 808 -45.21 -17.15 16.03
C PRO A 808 -46.66 -17.28 16.49
N GLY A 809 -46.99 -16.64 17.63
CA GLY A 809 -48.36 -16.48 18.12
C GLY A 809 -48.96 -17.69 18.85
N ASN A 810 -50.25 -17.61 19.16
CA ASN A 810 -51.00 -18.64 19.86
C ASN A 810 -51.30 -19.85 18.96
N THR A 811 -50.73 -21.01 19.30
CA THR A 811 -50.81 -22.25 18.53
C THR A 811 -52.24 -22.70 18.21
N ALA A 812 -53.21 -22.42 19.08
CA ALA A 812 -54.61 -22.79 18.85
C ALA A 812 -55.23 -22.08 17.62
N TYR A 813 -54.68 -20.93 17.24
CA TYR A 813 -55.15 -20.11 16.12
C TYR A 813 -54.24 -20.20 14.90
N SER A 814 -53.00 -20.68 15.06
CA SER A 814 -51.99 -20.71 14.02
C SER A 814 -52.39 -21.56 12.81
N ALA A 815 -52.06 -21.05 11.63
CA ALA A 815 -52.15 -21.74 10.35
C ALA A 815 -51.08 -22.85 10.24
N PRO A 816 -51.30 -23.92 9.46
CA PRO A 816 -50.35 -25.03 9.32
C PRO A 816 -48.98 -24.58 8.76
N GLU A 817 -48.93 -23.58 7.89
CA GLU A 817 -47.73 -23.00 7.31
C GLU A 817 -46.95 -22.10 8.31
N ALA A 818 -47.51 -21.78 9.48
CA ALA A 818 -46.86 -20.94 10.49
C ALA A 818 -45.49 -21.51 10.97
N PHE A 819 -45.28 -22.81 10.75
CA PHE A 819 -44.06 -23.54 11.08
C PHE A 819 -42.90 -23.27 10.10
N ASN A 820 -43.19 -22.81 8.88
CA ASN A 820 -42.22 -22.46 7.87
C ASN A 820 -42.15 -20.94 7.67
N PRO A 821 -41.10 -20.26 8.19
CA PRO A 821 -40.95 -18.81 8.07
C PRO A 821 -40.93 -18.28 6.62
N ASN A 822 -40.56 -19.13 5.65
CA ASN A 822 -40.50 -18.75 4.22
C ASN A 822 -41.88 -18.72 3.54
N GLU A 823 -42.91 -19.27 4.19
CA GLU A 823 -44.28 -19.33 3.68
C GLU A 823 -45.21 -18.30 4.35
N HIS A 824 -44.65 -17.39 5.17
CA HIS A 824 -45.45 -16.42 5.91
C HIS A 824 -46.06 -15.38 4.98
N THR A 825 -47.38 -15.43 4.80
CA THR A 825 -48.16 -14.49 3.98
C THR A 825 -49.35 -13.92 4.77
N PRO A 826 -50.03 -12.87 4.28
CA PRO A 826 -51.26 -12.37 4.88
C PRO A 826 -52.36 -13.44 5.07
N ALA A 827 -52.31 -14.54 4.31
CA ALA A 827 -53.25 -15.66 4.45
C ALA A 827 -53.22 -16.30 5.85
N MET A 828 -52.08 -16.26 6.56
CA MET A 828 -52.00 -16.76 7.93
C MET A 828 -52.92 -16.02 8.89
N ASP A 829 -53.06 -14.70 8.73
CA ASP A 829 -53.98 -13.90 9.54
C ASP A 829 -55.43 -14.19 9.17
N VAL A 830 -55.70 -14.50 7.90
CA VAL A 830 -57.03 -14.91 7.40
C VAL A 830 -57.44 -16.25 8.02
N TYR A 831 -56.51 -17.20 8.10
CA TYR A 831 -56.71 -18.47 8.80
C TYR A 831 -57.02 -18.24 10.27
N SER A 832 -56.16 -17.48 10.96
CA SER A 832 -56.28 -17.18 12.39
C SER A 832 -57.59 -16.43 12.70
N PHE A 833 -58.00 -15.51 11.82
CA PHE A 833 -59.28 -14.82 11.87
C PHE A 833 -60.46 -15.79 11.70
N SER A 834 -60.35 -16.80 10.84
CA SER A 834 -61.40 -17.81 10.64
C SER A 834 -61.58 -18.69 11.87
N VAL A 835 -60.49 -19.04 12.55
CA VAL A 835 -60.53 -19.72 13.85
C VAL A 835 -61.14 -18.84 14.94
N LEU A 836 -60.83 -17.54 14.95
CA LEU A 836 -61.44 -16.57 15.85
C LEU A 836 -62.97 -16.45 15.65
N LEU A 837 -63.44 -16.41 14.40
CA LEU A 837 -64.86 -16.40 14.07
C LEU A 837 -65.56 -17.66 14.57
N MET A 838 -64.93 -18.83 14.37
CA MET A 838 -65.42 -20.11 14.86
C MET A 838 -65.58 -20.11 16.38
N GLU A 839 -64.56 -19.65 17.11
CA GLU A 839 -64.59 -19.53 18.58
C GLU A 839 -65.77 -18.67 19.04
N MET A 840 -65.97 -17.49 18.44
CA MET A 840 -67.07 -16.59 18.82
C MET A 840 -68.46 -17.22 18.57
N ILE A 841 -68.63 -17.95 17.46
CA ILE A 841 -69.92 -18.52 17.07
C ILE A 841 -70.28 -19.73 17.96
N ILE A 842 -69.31 -20.59 18.26
CA ILE A 842 -69.51 -21.81 19.03
C ILE A 842 -69.40 -21.54 20.54
N ASN A 843 -68.74 -20.45 20.93
CA ASN A 843 -68.38 -20.09 22.29
C ASN A 843 -67.67 -21.24 23.04
N LYS A 844 -66.74 -21.88 22.33
CA LYS A 844 -65.81 -22.90 22.84
C LYS A 844 -64.42 -22.58 22.33
N ALA A 845 -63.41 -22.96 23.11
CA ALA A 845 -62.02 -22.81 22.72
C ALA A 845 -61.73 -23.55 21.40
N PRO A 846 -60.87 -23.01 20.53
CA PRO A 846 -60.45 -23.71 19.32
C PRO A 846 -59.73 -25.02 19.64
N ASP A 847 -60.01 -26.06 18.85
CA ASP A 847 -59.24 -27.31 18.90
C ASP A 847 -57.83 -27.13 18.31
N MET A 848 -56.87 -27.98 18.70
CA MET A 848 -55.45 -27.75 18.44
C MET A 848 -54.98 -28.21 17.06
N THR A 849 -55.66 -29.17 16.43
CA THR A 849 -55.29 -29.68 15.11
C THR A 849 -56.19 -29.16 14.01
N VAL A 850 -55.67 -29.08 12.77
CA VAL A 850 -56.45 -28.62 11.60
C VAL A 850 -57.69 -29.49 11.37
N ASN A 851 -57.57 -30.81 11.53
CA ASN A 851 -58.70 -31.73 11.32
C ASN A 851 -59.79 -31.56 12.38
N GLU A 852 -59.42 -31.44 13.66
CA GLU A 852 -60.39 -31.18 14.72
C GLU A 852 -61.06 -29.80 14.54
N ARG A 853 -60.33 -28.78 14.09
CA ARG A 853 -60.90 -27.46 13.77
C ARG A 853 -61.91 -27.53 12.61
N ARG A 854 -61.67 -28.37 11.59
CA ARG A 854 -62.65 -28.60 10.51
C ARG A 854 -63.93 -29.24 11.05
N ASP A 855 -63.79 -30.25 11.90
CA ASP A 855 -64.93 -30.90 12.55
C ASP A 855 -65.67 -29.93 13.48
N GLN A 856 -64.94 -29.08 14.20
CA GLN A 856 -65.49 -28.03 15.06
C GLN A 856 -66.28 -27.01 14.23
N ALA A 857 -65.74 -26.53 13.10
CA ALA A 857 -66.42 -25.62 12.17
C ALA A 857 -67.66 -26.26 11.53
N SER A 858 -67.66 -27.57 11.29
CA SER A 858 -68.82 -28.30 10.74
C SER A 858 -70.05 -28.25 11.65
N LYS A 859 -69.84 -28.10 12.97
CA LYS A 859 -70.89 -28.04 14.01
C LYS A 859 -71.58 -26.69 14.11
N ILE A 860 -71.15 -25.67 13.36
CA ILE A 860 -71.83 -24.37 13.30
C ILE A 860 -73.24 -24.56 12.73
N ALA A 861 -74.26 -24.30 13.54
CA ALA A 861 -75.68 -24.42 13.19
C ALA A 861 -76.37 -23.05 13.18
N GLY A 862 -77.30 -22.83 12.23
CA GLY A 862 -78.11 -21.60 12.15
C GLY A 862 -77.38 -20.34 11.66
N TRP A 863 -76.20 -20.51 11.02
CA TRP A 863 -75.36 -19.45 10.46
C TRP A 863 -74.67 -19.87 9.14
N THR A 864 -75.44 -20.24 8.12
CA THR A 864 -74.91 -20.84 6.87
C THR A 864 -73.82 -20.00 6.19
N VAL A 865 -74.00 -18.67 6.11
CA VAL A 865 -73.02 -17.78 5.48
C VAL A 865 -71.71 -17.72 6.27
N MET A 866 -71.78 -17.58 7.60
CA MET A 866 -70.57 -17.54 8.44
C MET A 866 -69.88 -18.90 8.50
N LYS A 867 -70.63 -20.00 8.48
CA LYS A 867 -70.09 -21.35 8.37
C LYS A 867 -69.24 -21.49 7.10
N ASN A 868 -69.77 -21.06 5.96
CA ASN A 868 -69.03 -21.08 4.70
C ASN A 868 -67.77 -20.20 4.75
N LEU A 869 -67.85 -19.02 5.37
CA LEU A 869 -66.69 -18.12 5.53
C LEU A 869 -65.59 -18.76 6.38
N VAL A 870 -65.94 -19.33 7.53
CA VAL A 870 -65.02 -20.04 8.44
C VAL A 870 -64.39 -21.24 7.73
N GLN A 871 -65.19 -22.05 7.03
CA GLN A 871 -64.70 -23.22 6.31
C GLN A 871 -63.76 -22.85 5.16
N ARG A 872 -64.02 -21.75 4.44
CA ARG A 872 -63.12 -21.27 3.39
C ARG A 872 -61.77 -20.88 3.95
N GLY A 873 -61.71 -20.05 4.98
CA GLY A 873 -60.42 -19.61 5.54
C GLY A 873 -59.67 -20.67 6.35
N ILE A 874 -60.28 -21.83 6.66
CA ILE A 874 -59.57 -22.98 7.26
C ILE A 874 -59.06 -23.97 6.19
N ASN A 875 -59.60 -23.93 4.96
CA ASN A 875 -59.31 -24.90 3.89
C ASN A 875 -58.50 -24.34 2.71
N GLU A 876 -58.65 -23.05 2.40
CA GLU A 876 -57.76 -22.26 1.53
C GLU A 876 -56.56 -21.76 2.35
#